data_AF-A0A7G2FI39-F1
#
_entry.id   AF-A0A7G2FI39-F1
#
_cell.length_a   1.000
_cell.length_b   1.000
_cell.length_c   1.000
_cell.angle_alpha   90.00
_cell.angle_beta   90.00
_cell.angle_gamma   90.00
#
_symmetry.space_group_name_H-M   'P 1'
#
loop_
_entity.id
_entity.type
_entity.pdbx_description
1 polymer ?
#
loop_
_entity_poly.entity_id
_entity_poly.type
_entity_poly.pdbx_seq_one_letter_code
_entity_poly.pdbx_strand_id
1 'polypeptide(L)'
;MHFAKLDDSPMFRQQMQSMEESAELLRLRCLRFYKGCRKYTEGLGEGYDADIGFVNALESFGGGHNDPVCVAFGGPVMTKFTIALREIGTYKEVLRSQVEHMLSDRLLQFVNGDVHEVKEARKRFDKATITYDQAREKYLSLRKSTRLDVAATIEEDLHSARTTFEQARFHLVSALSNAESKKRFEFLEAVSGTMDAHLRFFKQGYELLHQMEPFINQVLAYAHQSRECANYEMASLNERMQEYQRQVDRETRNSCVSPTGDGMRHNSRNSQKVIEAVQTIRQGYLSKRSSNLRGDWKRRFFILDSRGMLYYYRKPWNWSSGNGSRSVVHRNMASENSPGLLSRWLSSHYHGGVHDEKPVARHTVNLLTSTIKVDADQTDLRFCFRIISPTKVYTLQAENAQDQMDWIEKITGVIASLLSFQTPERAIMRLSTVDGGDTFSASDSGSLADPYDIEQAESGESTVEHPMTGGNRSRFSGCLQQHDMVKTEKPIDVLTRVLGNERCADCGAPEPDWASLNLGVLICIECSGIHRNLGVHISKVRSLTLDVKVWEPSVLTLFQSLGNVYVNSVWEELLNSESRTSSASRSSGTPKSDRPRKLLVRKPGFNDPISVKELFIHAKYSERIFVRKAIDSQHFQAVFQEIWENVRANDKKSVYRHIVCSEADVNALRGQASYTVSLPLSKMMQMEETLEAKFKSIEEEFQENPAGYSNSRGDGESMVREETSNDCSLLHLACLSADIGMVELLLQYGAKINATDSKGRTPLHHCIISRRYAIARLLLMRGGDPNAVDKDSNIPVKYASQTDLNDSELIALLTDSKR
;
A
#
# COMPACT_ATOMS: atom_id res chain seq x y z
N MET A 1 -8.03 -64.31 -7.98
CA MET A 1 -7.83 -65.76 -8.25
C MET A 1 -9.22 -66.42 -8.27
N HIS A 2 -9.39 -67.58 -8.88
CA HIS A 2 -10.66 -68.32 -8.83
C HIS A 2 -10.51 -69.61 -8.02
N PHE A 3 -11.56 -69.96 -7.27
CA PHE A 3 -11.73 -71.31 -6.73
C PHE A 3 -12.23 -72.21 -7.88
N ALA A 4 -11.32 -72.96 -8.51
CA ALA A 4 -11.64 -73.77 -9.69
C ALA A 4 -12.56 -74.96 -9.38
N LYS A 5 -12.67 -75.34 -8.11
CA LYS A 5 -13.67 -76.26 -7.55
C LYS A 5 -14.14 -75.71 -6.21
N LEU A 6 -15.40 -75.93 -5.88
CA LEU A 6 -16.03 -75.50 -4.62
C LEU A 6 -16.31 -76.67 -3.66
N ASP A 7 -15.84 -77.88 -3.99
CA ASP A 7 -15.94 -79.05 -3.10
C ASP A 7 -15.07 -78.86 -1.85
N ASP A 8 -15.55 -79.31 -0.69
CA ASP A 8 -14.80 -79.25 0.59
C ASP A 8 -13.66 -80.28 0.64
N SER A 9 -12.66 -80.07 -0.21
CA SER A 9 -11.48 -80.91 -0.35
C SER A 9 -10.30 -80.36 0.49
N PRO A 10 -9.31 -81.21 0.86
CA PRO A 10 -8.10 -80.73 1.54
C PRO A 10 -7.36 -79.62 0.77
N MET A 11 -7.32 -79.71 -0.56
CA MET A 11 -6.73 -78.68 -1.42
C MET A 11 -7.49 -77.35 -1.36
N PHE A 12 -8.84 -77.40 -1.34
CA PHE A 12 -9.68 -76.22 -1.17
C PHE A 12 -9.46 -75.56 0.19
N ARG A 13 -9.41 -76.37 1.28
CA ARG A 13 -9.12 -75.86 2.63
C ARG A 13 -7.72 -75.24 2.73
N GLN A 14 -6.71 -75.84 2.08
CA GLN A 14 -5.36 -75.26 2.00
C GLN A 14 -5.34 -73.92 1.24
N GLN A 15 -6.06 -73.81 0.12
CA GLN A 15 -6.20 -72.55 -0.61
C GLN A 15 -6.87 -71.46 0.25
N MET A 16 -7.93 -71.82 0.98
CA MET A 16 -8.64 -70.91 1.88
C MET A 16 -7.73 -70.42 3.02
N GLN A 17 -7.01 -71.32 3.69
CA GLN A 17 -6.03 -70.97 4.73
C GLN A 17 -4.93 -70.03 4.20
N SER A 18 -4.40 -70.29 3.00
CA SER A 18 -3.38 -69.41 2.39
C SER A 18 -3.91 -67.99 2.12
N MET A 19 -5.20 -67.84 1.81
CA MET A 19 -5.84 -66.53 1.68
C MET A 19 -6.07 -65.85 3.05
N GLU A 20 -6.41 -66.61 4.10
CA GLU A 20 -6.52 -66.10 5.48
C GLU A 20 -5.17 -65.57 6.00
N GLU A 21 -4.09 -66.32 5.78
CA GLU A 21 -2.71 -65.92 6.09
C GLU A 21 -2.31 -64.66 5.31
N SER A 22 -2.71 -64.56 4.04
CA SER A 22 -2.49 -63.36 3.22
C SER A 22 -3.25 -62.14 3.76
N ALA A 23 -4.49 -62.31 4.21
CA ALA A 23 -5.32 -61.25 4.78
C ALA A 23 -4.78 -60.74 6.13
N GLU A 24 -4.33 -61.63 7.01
CA GLU A 24 -3.70 -61.25 8.29
C GLU A 24 -2.34 -60.57 8.08
N LEU A 25 -1.51 -61.06 7.15
CA LEU A 25 -0.27 -60.39 6.76
C LEU A 25 -0.53 -59.00 6.18
N LEU A 26 -1.60 -58.84 5.38
CA LEU A 26 -2.02 -57.54 4.87
C LEU A 26 -2.48 -56.61 6.01
N ARG A 27 -3.28 -57.10 6.96
CA ARG A 27 -3.71 -56.37 8.17
C ARG A 27 -2.52 -55.75 8.92
N LEU A 28 -1.48 -56.55 9.15
CA LEU A 28 -0.26 -56.15 9.84
C LEU A 28 0.56 -55.12 9.04
N ARG A 29 0.54 -55.20 7.70
CA ARG A 29 1.16 -54.21 6.82
C ARG A 29 0.38 -52.89 6.82
N CYS A 30 -0.94 -52.92 6.67
CA CYS A 30 -1.80 -51.74 6.69
C CYS A 30 -1.70 -50.98 8.01
N LEU A 31 -1.74 -51.66 9.17
CA LEU A 31 -1.57 -51.02 10.48
C LEU A 31 -0.17 -50.40 10.67
N ARG A 32 0.88 -51.04 10.12
CA ARG A 32 2.24 -50.48 10.14
C ARG A 32 2.34 -49.23 9.25
N PHE A 33 1.71 -49.25 8.08
CA PHE A 33 1.71 -48.13 7.15
C PHE A 33 0.89 -46.95 7.71
N TYR A 34 -0.32 -47.21 8.22
CA TYR A 34 -1.16 -46.23 8.93
C TYR A 34 -0.40 -45.51 10.06
N LYS A 35 0.40 -46.24 10.86
CA LYS A 35 1.24 -45.62 11.90
C LYS A 35 2.33 -44.69 11.33
N GLY A 36 2.76 -44.90 10.09
CA GLY A 36 3.60 -43.97 9.33
C GLY A 36 2.82 -42.77 8.81
N CYS A 37 1.66 -43.00 8.17
CA CYS A 37 0.77 -41.96 7.66
C CYS A 37 0.37 -40.98 8.77
N ARG A 38 -0.04 -41.49 9.95
CA ARG A 38 -0.41 -40.69 11.11
C ARG A 38 0.73 -39.82 11.61
N LYS A 39 1.96 -40.35 11.68
CA LYS A 39 3.16 -39.55 12.03
C LYS A 39 3.46 -38.45 11.02
N TYR A 40 3.16 -38.70 9.75
CA TYR A 40 3.32 -37.72 8.69
C TYR A 40 2.24 -36.63 8.76
N THR A 41 0.97 -36.95 9.03
CA THR A 41 -0.09 -35.95 9.22
C THR A 41 0.07 -35.19 10.56
N GLU A 42 0.53 -35.85 11.62
CA GLU A 42 0.99 -35.20 12.87
C GLU A 42 2.08 -34.16 12.56
N GLY A 43 3.15 -34.54 11.84
CA GLY A 43 4.24 -33.63 11.48
C GLY A 43 3.86 -32.51 10.50
N LEU A 44 2.88 -32.72 9.62
CA LEU A 44 2.30 -31.63 8.80
C LEU A 44 1.53 -30.63 9.67
N GLY A 45 0.82 -31.09 10.70
CA GLY A 45 0.12 -30.23 11.67
C GLY A 45 1.09 -29.43 12.53
N GLU A 46 2.11 -30.07 13.11
CA GLU A 46 3.21 -29.39 13.81
C GLU A 46 3.89 -28.35 12.90
N GLY A 47 4.06 -28.68 11.61
CA GLY A 47 4.58 -27.76 10.61
C GLY A 47 3.64 -26.61 10.24
N TYR A 48 2.32 -26.76 10.39
CA TYR A 48 1.36 -25.67 10.21
C TYR A 48 1.36 -24.73 11.42
N ASP A 49 1.31 -25.29 12.64
CA ASP A 49 1.36 -24.51 13.88
C ASP A 49 2.67 -23.71 14.00
N ALA A 50 3.79 -24.26 13.52
CA ALA A 50 5.07 -23.56 13.45
C ALA A 50 5.05 -22.37 12.48
N ASP A 51 4.50 -22.54 11.27
CA ASP A 51 4.34 -21.44 10.29
C ASP A 51 3.46 -20.32 10.87
N ILE A 52 2.30 -20.68 11.44
CA ILE A 52 1.37 -19.72 12.05
C ILE A 52 1.99 -19.02 13.27
N GLY A 53 2.77 -19.74 14.08
CA GLY A 53 3.55 -19.16 15.18
C GLY A 53 4.57 -18.11 14.71
N PHE A 54 5.31 -18.41 13.65
CA PHE A 54 6.24 -17.46 13.01
C PHE A 54 5.51 -16.25 12.43
N VAL A 55 4.42 -16.46 11.69
CA VAL A 55 3.59 -15.41 11.10
C VAL A 55 3.05 -14.46 12.18
N ASN A 56 2.50 -14.99 13.27
CA ASN A 56 1.97 -14.19 14.37
C ASN A 56 3.08 -13.37 15.08
N ALA A 57 4.30 -13.91 15.19
CA ALA A 57 5.45 -13.19 15.73
C ALA A 57 5.92 -12.06 14.80
N LEU A 58 5.96 -12.30 13.49
CA LEU A 58 6.29 -11.29 12.47
C LEU A 58 5.22 -10.20 12.40
N GLU A 59 3.94 -10.55 12.54
CA GLU A 59 2.82 -9.60 12.59
C GLU A 59 2.88 -8.73 13.85
N SER A 60 3.19 -9.34 15.01
CA SER A 60 3.41 -8.61 16.27
C SER A 60 4.64 -7.69 16.24
N PHE A 61 5.66 -8.00 15.44
CA PHE A 61 6.84 -7.15 15.24
C PHE A 61 6.59 -6.04 14.20
N GLY A 62 5.93 -6.36 13.09
CA GLY A 62 5.55 -5.41 12.04
C GLY A 62 4.50 -4.39 12.49
N GLY A 63 3.72 -4.73 13.51
CA GLY A 63 2.81 -3.81 14.21
C GLY A 63 1.61 -3.35 13.39
N GLY A 64 0.94 -2.31 13.88
CA GLY A 64 -0.23 -1.74 13.20
C GLY A 64 0.16 -0.71 12.13
N HIS A 65 -0.60 -0.66 11.03
CA HIS A 65 -0.47 0.34 9.97
C HIS A 65 -0.50 1.81 10.44
N ASN A 66 -0.97 2.04 11.68
CA ASN A 66 -1.14 3.37 12.28
C ASN A 66 -0.03 3.72 13.30
N ASP A 67 0.98 2.87 13.52
CA ASP A 67 2.13 3.18 14.37
C ASP A 67 3.27 3.79 13.52
N PRO A 68 3.64 5.08 13.73
CA PRO A 68 4.71 5.72 12.98
C PRO A 68 6.08 5.05 13.12
N VAL A 69 6.34 4.36 14.25
CA VAL A 69 7.60 3.64 14.48
C VAL A 69 7.65 2.40 13.59
N CYS A 70 6.55 1.65 13.53
CA CYS A 70 6.43 0.46 12.67
C CYS A 70 6.47 0.80 11.18
N VAL A 71 5.79 1.88 10.77
CA VAL A 71 5.86 2.37 9.38
C VAL A 71 7.30 2.72 8.99
N ALA A 72 8.08 3.33 9.88
CA ALA A 72 9.46 3.74 9.60
C ALA A 72 10.44 2.58 9.34
N PHE A 73 10.16 1.35 9.82
CA PHE A 73 10.96 0.15 9.51
C PHE A 73 10.27 -0.84 8.56
N GLY A 74 9.13 -0.47 7.96
CA GLY A 74 8.48 -1.26 6.90
C GLY A 74 7.37 -2.21 7.37
N GLY A 75 6.71 -1.95 8.49
CA GLY A 75 5.56 -2.73 8.99
C GLY A 75 4.54 -3.14 7.91
N PRO A 76 4.01 -2.22 7.07
CA PRO A 76 3.07 -2.55 5.99
C PRO A 76 3.61 -3.51 4.92
N VAL A 77 4.94 -3.58 4.74
CA VAL A 77 5.59 -4.56 3.87
C VAL A 77 5.62 -5.94 4.54
N MET A 78 5.91 -5.98 5.85
CA MET A 78 5.86 -7.21 6.64
C MET A 78 4.44 -7.79 6.66
N THR A 79 3.40 -6.95 6.72
CA THR A 79 1.99 -7.39 6.62
C THR A 79 1.68 -8.12 5.31
N LYS A 80 2.26 -7.69 4.18
CA LYS A 80 2.10 -8.43 2.90
C LYS A 80 2.75 -9.82 2.95
N PHE A 81 3.89 -9.96 3.62
CA PHE A 81 4.53 -11.27 3.80
C PHE A 81 3.79 -12.15 4.80
N THR A 82 3.23 -11.61 5.89
CA THR A 82 2.44 -12.41 6.85
C THR A 82 1.17 -12.98 6.23
N ILE A 83 0.48 -12.23 5.35
CA ILE A 83 -0.69 -12.72 4.61
C ILE A 83 -0.33 -13.96 3.77
N ALA A 84 0.68 -13.86 2.90
CA ALA A 84 1.02 -14.96 2.01
C ALA A 84 1.63 -16.18 2.74
N LEU A 85 2.41 -15.96 3.81
CA LEU A 85 2.88 -17.06 4.66
C LEU A 85 1.72 -17.77 5.38
N ARG A 86 0.69 -17.01 5.83
CA ARG A 86 -0.53 -17.59 6.40
C ARG A 86 -1.29 -18.42 5.38
N GLU A 87 -1.33 -17.98 4.12
CA GLU A 87 -1.96 -18.67 2.99
C GLU A 87 -1.22 -19.98 2.62
N ILE A 88 0.12 -19.96 2.54
CA ILE A 88 0.95 -21.18 2.40
C ILE A 88 0.68 -22.16 3.56
N GLY A 89 0.51 -21.64 4.79
CA GLY A 89 0.06 -22.42 5.94
C GLY A 89 -1.28 -23.10 5.68
N THR A 90 -2.29 -22.39 5.17
CA THR A 90 -3.59 -23.01 4.84
C THR A 90 -3.49 -24.10 3.76
N TYR A 91 -2.62 -23.95 2.77
CA TYR A 91 -2.36 -25.02 1.79
C TYR A 91 -1.75 -26.27 2.44
N LYS A 92 -0.87 -26.10 3.44
CA LYS A 92 -0.28 -27.21 4.23
C LYS A 92 -1.33 -27.95 5.06
N GLU A 93 -2.28 -27.23 5.66
CA GLU A 93 -3.39 -27.83 6.41
C GLU A 93 -4.38 -28.56 5.50
N VAL A 94 -4.68 -28.02 4.30
CA VAL A 94 -5.46 -28.72 3.28
C VAL A 94 -4.77 -30.01 2.85
N LEU A 95 -3.44 -30.00 2.63
CA LEU A 95 -2.66 -31.22 2.38
C LEU A 95 -2.78 -32.21 3.54
N ARG A 96 -2.61 -31.76 4.79
CA ARG A 96 -2.73 -32.61 5.99
C ARG A 96 -4.07 -33.34 6.02
N SER A 97 -5.17 -32.59 5.86
CA SER A 97 -6.53 -33.13 5.84
C SER A 97 -6.75 -34.11 4.68
N GLN A 98 -6.22 -33.82 3.49
CA GLN A 98 -6.33 -34.73 2.34
C GLN A 98 -5.58 -36.04 2.57
N VAL A 99 -4.35 -36.03 3.12
CA VAL A 99 -3.61 -37.27 3.42
C VAL A 99 -4.22 -38.06 4.59
N GLU A 100 -4.86 -37.37 5.54
CA GLU A 100 -5.64 -38.02 6.61
C GLU A 100 -6.83 -38.79 6.02
N HIS A 101 -7.72 -38.12 5.29
CA HIS A 101 -8.94 -38.73 4.74
C HIS A 101 -8.68 -39.71 3.59
N MET A 102 -7.80 -39.38 2.63
CA MET A 102 -7.61 -40.18 1.41
C MET A 102 -6.76 -41.43 1.64
N LEU A 103 -5.90 -41.45 2.66
CA LEU A 103 -4.98 -42.55 2.94
C LEU A 103 -5.15 -43.15 4.34
N SER A 104 -5.15 -42.31 5.39
CA SER A 104 -5.15 -42.82 6.77
C SER A 104 -6.49 -43.46 7.15
N ASP A 105 -7.60 -42.80 6.83
CA ASP A 105 -8.95 -43.35 7.06
C ASP A 105 -9.25 -44.54 6.16
N ARG A 106 -8.81 -44.53 4.89
CA ARG A 106 -8.96 -45.68 3.97
C ARG A 106 -8.21 -46.92 4.46
N LEU A 107 -6.98 -46.76 4.96
CA LEU A 107 -6.22 -47.86 5.56
C LEU A 107 -6.92 -48.44 6.81
N LEU A 108 -7.57 -47.60 7.63
CA LEU A 108 -8.39 -48.07 8.75
C LEU A 108 -9.69 -48.72 8.29
N GLN A 109 -10.37 -48.18 7.28
CA GLN A 109 -11.63 -48.70 6.73
C GLN A 109 -11.44 -50.13 6.21
N PHE A 110 -10.38 -50.38 5.44
CA PHE A 110 -10.06 -51.72 4.93
C PHE A 110 -9.74 -52.71 6.07
N VAL A 111 -8.99 -52.28 7.10
CA VAL A 111 -8.60 -53.13 8.23
C VAL A 111 -9.76 -53.45 9.18
N ASN A 112 -10.61 -52.46 9.48
CA ASN A 112 -11.71 -52.58 10.43
C ASN A 112 -13.03 -53.04 9.78
N GLY A 113 -13.14 -52.93 8.45
CA GLY A 113 -14.24 -53.46 7.64
C GLY A 113 -13.87 -54.81 7.03
N ASP A 114 -13.31 -54.81 5.82
CA ASP A 114 -13.15 -56.00 4.99
C ASP A 114 -12.30 -57.10 5.65
N VAL A 115 -11.16 -56.74 6.27
CA VAL A 115 -10.31 -57.73 6.96
C VAL A 115 -10.91 -58.16 8.31
N HIS A 116 -11.73 -57.32 8.95
CA HIS A 116 -12.45 -57.72 10.16
C HIS A 116 -13.54 -58.74 9.85
N GLU A 117 -14.31 -58.56 8.77
CA GLU A 117 -15.35 -59.50 8.38
C GLU A 117 -14.79 -60.86 7.96
N VAL A 118 -13.59 -60.93 7.36
CA VAL A 118 -12.86 -62.21 7.19
C VAL A 118 -12.67 -62.92 8.54
N LYS A 119 -12.26 -62.19 9.58
CA LYS A 119 -12.04 -62.75 10.92
C LYS A 119 -13.34 -63.21 11.60
N GLU A 120 -14.44 -62.49 11.42
CA GLU A 120 -15.74 -62.91 11.98
C GLU A 120 -16.37 -64.05 11.17
N ALA A 121 -16.23 -64.06 9.85
CA ALA A 121 -16.64 -65.18 9.00
C ALA A 121 -15.87 -66.47 9.34
N ARG A 122 -14.56 -66.36 9.64
CA ARG A 122 -13.74 -67.47 10.13
C ARG A 122 -14.32 -68.09 11.41
N LYS A 123 -14.61 -67.28 12.44
CA LYS A 123 -15.24 -67.77 13.69
C LYS A 123 -16.58 -68.48 13.44
N ARG A 124 -17.40 -67.95 12.52
CA ARG A 124 -18.70 -68.54 12.16
C ARG A 124 -18.49 -69.90 11.47
N PHE A 125 -17.50 -70.02 10.57
CA PHE A 125 -17.12 -71.28 9.92
C PHE A 125 -16.55 -72.31 10.90
N ASP A 126 -15.68 -71.92 11.83
CA ASP A 126 -15.15 -72.82 12.86
C ASP A 126 -16.26 -73.38 13.77
N LYS A 127 -17.19 -72.52 14.21
CA LYS A 127 -18.37 -72.94 14.99
C LYS A 127 -19.27 -73.90 14.19
N ALA A 128 -19.51 -73.60 12.91
CA ALA A 128 -20.35 -74.43 12.06
C ALA A 128 -19.70 -75.80 11.76
N THR A 129 -18.37 -75.84 11.59
CA THR A 129 -17.58 -77.07 11.43
C THR A 129 -17.76 -77.99 12.64
N ILE A 130 -17.51 -77.49 13.86
CA ILE A 130 -17.68 -78.25 15.11
C ILE A 130 -19.12 -78.77 15.25
N THR A 131 -20.12 -77.96 14.88
CA THR A 131 -21.54 -78.34 14.96
C THR A 131 -21.89 -79.46 13.97
N TYR A 132 -21.37 -79.38 12.75
CA TYR A 132 -21.57 -80.38 11.70
C TYR A 132 -20.86 -81.70 12.02
N ASP A 133 -19.62 -81.66 12.50
CA ASP A 133 -18.89 -82.87 12.91
C ASP A 133 -19.59 -83.59 14.07
N GLN A 134 -20.10 -82.87 15.07
CA GLN A 134 -20.90 -83.44 16.16
C GLN A 134 -22.22 -84.08 15.68
N ALA A 135 -22.93 -83.45 14.75
CA ALA A 135 -24.15 -84.03 14.16
C ALA A 135 -23.82 -85.29 13.34
N ARG A 136 -22.71 -85.26 12.60
CA ARG A 136 -22.22 -86.37 11.77
C ARG A 136 -21.76 -87.56 12.63
N GLU A 137 -21.09 -87.34 13.75
CA GLU A 137 -20.73 -88.40 14.71
C GLU A 137 -21.97 -89.05 15.33
N LYS A 138 -22.98 -88.26 15.75
CA LYS A 138 -24.26 -88.79 16.24
C LYS A 138 -24.93 -89.68 15.19
N TYR A 139 -25.03 -89.22 13.95
CA TYR A 139 -25.62 -89.99 12.85
C TYR A 139 -24.82 -91.28 12.56
N LEU A 140 -23.48 -91.22 12.52
CA LEU A 140 -22.63 -92.40 12.31
C LEU A 140 -22.67 -93.40 13.48
N SER A 141 -23.10 -92.98 14.67
CA SER A 141 -23.31 -93.87 15.83
C SER A 141 -24.61 -94.70 15.77
N LEU A 142 -25.51 -94.40 14.83
CA LEU A 142 -26.79 -95.10 14.67
C LEU A 142 -26.59 -96.59 14.36
N ARG A 143 -27.27 -97.44 15.13
CA ARG A 143 -27.31 -98.89 14.88
C ARG A 143 -28.41 -99.19 13.87
N LYS A 144 -28.26 -100.28 13.10
CA LYS A 144 -29.32 -100.81 12.21
C LYS A 144 -30.62 -101.21 12.93
N SER A 145 -30.60 -101.24 14.26
CA SER A 145 -31.74 -101.52 15.14
C SER A 145 -32.30 -100.28 15.84
N THR A 146 -31.84 -99.06 15.52
CA THR A 146 -32.42 -97.82 16.05
C THR A 146 -33.83 -97.63 15.49
N ARG A 147 -34.75 -97.05 16.29
CA ARG A 147 -36.10 -96.73 15.84
C ARG A 147 -36.06 -95.69 14.71
N LEU A 148 -36.97 -95.83 13.74
CA LEU A 148 -37.05 -94.97 12.55
C LEU A 148 -37.32 -93.50 12.88
N ASP A 149 -38.12 -93.22 13.90
CA ASP A 149 -38.42 -91.85 14.36
C ASP A 149 -37.18 -91.15 14.91
N VAL A 150 -36.43 -91.84 15.79
CA VAL A 150 -35.17 -91.33 16.36
C VAL A 150 -34.08 -91.16 15.28
N ALA A 151 -34.03 -92.08 14.30
CA ALA A 151 -33.10 -91.97 13.17
C ALA A 151 -33.40 -90.76 12.28
N ALA A 152 -34.68 -90.53 11.94
CA ALA A 152 -35.10 -89.41 11.10
C ALA A 152 -34.78 -88.04 11.73
N THR A 153 -35.01 -87.86 13.04
CA THR A 153 -34.63 -86.61 13.73
C THR A 153 -33.12 -86.35 13.67
N ILE A 154 -32.28 -87.39 13.80
CA ILE A 154 -30.82 -87.25 13.74
C ILE A 154 -30.33 -87.01 12.30
N GLU A 155 -31.05 -87.49 11.29
CA GLU A 155 -30.80 -87.17 9.87
C GLU A 155 -31.20 -85.72 9.52
N GLU A 156 -32.30 -85.21 10.08
CA GLU A 156 -32.72 -83.81 9.95
C GLU A 156 -31.72 -82.85 10.65
N ASP A 157 -31.29 -83.16 11.88
CA ASP A 157 -30.21 -82.46 12.59
C ASP A 157 -28.93 -82.38 11.73
N LEU A 158 -28.54 -83.50 11.11
CA LEU A 158 -27.37 -83.57 10.23
C LEU A 158 -27.55 -82.70 8.97
N HIS A 159 -28.73 -82.71 8.35
CA HIS A 159 -29.02 -81.89 7.17
C HIS A 159 -29.00 -80.38 7.49
N SER A 160 -29.56 -80.00 8.63
CA SER A 160 -29.55 -78.63 9.15
C SER A 160 -28.12 -78.15 9.46
N ALA A 161 -27.34 -78.97 10.17
CA ALA A 161 -25.95 -78.68 10.49
C ALA A 161 -25.07 -78.58 9.23
N ARG A 162 -25.26 -79.47 8.24
CA ARG A 162 -24.56 -79.41 6.94
C ARG A 162 -24.89 -78.13 6.17
N THR A 163 -26.16 -77.75 6.11
CA THR A 163 -26.60 -76.50 5.46
C THR A 163 -25.95 -75.28 6.11
N THR A 164 -25.91 -75.24 7.44
CA THR A 164 -25.24 -74.19 8.21
C THR A 164 -23.72 -74.13 7.94
N PHE A 165 -23.07 -75.30 7.84
CA PHE A 165 -21.65 -75.41 7.50
C PHE A 165 -21.34 -74.85 6.10
N GLU A 166 -22.09 -75.26 5.07
CA GLU A 166 -21.88 -74.78 3.70
C GLU A 166 -22.12 -73.25 3.58
N GLN A 167 -23.16 -72.72 4.22
CA GLN A 167 -23.42 -71.28 4.27
C GLN A 167 -22.24 -70.51 4.91
N ALA A 168 -21.76 -70.96 6.07
CA ALA A 168 -20.62 -70.33 6.74
C ALA A 168 -19.34 -70.41 5.91
N ARG A 169 -19.12 -71.53 5.20
CA ARG A 169 -18.00 -71.73 4.27
C ARG A 169 -18.05 -70.74 3.10
N PHE A 170 -19.21 -70.60 2.45
CA PHE A 170 -19.37 -69.65 1.34
C PHE A 170 -19.28 -68.18 1.79
N HIS A 171 -19.72 -67.84 3.00
CA HIS A 171 -19.54 -66.49 3.56
C HIS A 171 -18.05 -66.17 3.79
N LEU A 172 -17.27 -67.10 4.36
CA LEU A 172 -15.83 -66.97 4.54
C LEU A 172 -15.09 -66.82 3.19
N VAL A 173 -15.43 -67.66 2.21
CA VAL A 173 -14.93 -67.56 0.83
C VAL A 173 -15.24 -66.20 0.20
N SER A 174 -16.46 -65.68 0.40
CA SER A 174 -16.87 -64.38 -0.12
C SER A 174 -16.09 -63.23 0.52
N ALA A 175 -15.94 -63.22 1.84
CA ALA A 175 -15.16 -62.22 2.57
C ALA A 175 -13.68 -62.22 2.13
N LEU A 176 -13.07 -63.41 2.01
CA LEU A 176 -11.70 -63.57 1.50
C LEU A 176 -11.54 -63.09 0.06
N SER A 177 -12.51 -63.38 -0.81
CA SER A 177 -12.53 -62.95 -2.21
C SER A 177 -12.66 -61.42 -2.35
N ASN A 178 -13.48 -60.78 -1.51
CA ASN A 178 -13.65 -59.33 -1.45
C ASN A 178 -12.37 -58.62 -0.97
N ALA A 179 -11.73 -59.09 0.09
CA ALA A 179 -10.43 -58.55 0.53
C ALA A 179 -9.32 -58.76 -0.53
N GLU A 180 -9.34 -59.89 -1.24
CA GLU A 180 -8.42 -60.21 -2.34
C GLU A 180 -8.65 -59.38 -3.61
N SER A 181 -9.87 -58.89 -3.86
CA SER A 181 -10.18 -58.01 -4.98
C SER A 181 -9.81 -56.56 -4.65
N LYS A 182 -10.32 -56.01 -3.53
CA LYS A 182 -10.09 -54.63 -3.08
C LYS A 182 -8.62 -54.23 -2.97
N LYS A 183 -7.77 -55.11 -2.43
CA LYS A 183 -6.33 -54.87 -2.28
C LYS A 183 -5.58 -54.55 -3.58
N ARG A 184 -6.20 -54.77 -4.75
CA ARG A 184 -5.62 -54.49 -6.08
C ARG A 184 -5.69 -53.02 -6.48
N PHE A 185 -6.66 -52.26 -5.97
CA PHE A 185 -6.91 -50.87 -6.40
C PHE A 185 -6.92 -49.90 -5.23
N GLU A 186 -7.59 -50.23 -4.11
CA GLU A 186 -7.89 -49.29 -3.02
C GLU A 186 -6.64 -48.63 -2.42
N PHE A 187 -5.51 -49.37 -2.32
CA PHE A 187 -4.24 -48.79 -1.87
C PHE A 187 -3.51 -47.97 -2.93
N LEU A 188 -3.65 -48.32 -4.23
CA LEU A 188 -3.04 -47.56 -5.33
C LEU A 188 -3.78 -46.24 -5.52
N GLU A 189 -5.10 -46.24 -5.42
CA GLU A 189 -5.94 -45.04 -5.46
C GLU A 189 -5.63 -44.11 -4.29
N ALA A 190 -5.56 -44.63 -3.06
CA ALA A 190 -5.21 -43.87 -1.86
C ALA A 190 -3.82 -43.21 -1.95
N VAL A 191 -2.80 -43.95 -2.41
CA VAL A 191 -1.44 -43.41 -2.58
C VAL A 191 -1.36 -42.45 -3.77
N SER A 192 -2.04 -42.70 -4.88
CA SER A 192 -2.03 -41.81 -6.05
C SER A 192 -2.74 -40.48 -5.74
N GLY A 193 -3.89 -40.52 -5.06
CA GLY A 193 -4.57 -39.33 -4.57
C GLY A 193 -3.75 -38.54 -3.54
N THR A 194 -2.95 -39.25 -2.71
CA THR A 194 -1.97 -38.61 -1.81
C THR A 194 -0.89 -37.85 -2.59
N MET A 195 -0.39 -38.40 -3.71
CA MET A 195 0.59 -37.72 -4.57
C MET A 195 -0.02 -36.54 -5.34
N ASP A 196 -1.26 -36.64 -5.79
CA ASP A 196 -1.98 -35.52 -6.41
C ASP A 196 -2.24 -34.38 -5.42
N ALA A 197 -2.59 -34.69 -4.16
CA ALA A 197 -2.67 -33.71 -3.08
C ALA A 197 -1.34 -32.95 -2.87
N HIS A 198 -0.20 -33.66 -2.90
CA HIS A 198 1.13 -33.03 -2.85
C HIS A 198 1.38 -32.12 -4.06
N LEU A 199 1.03 -32.56 -5.28
CA LEU A 199 1.19 -31.79 -6.50
C LEU A 199 0.39 -30.47 -6.44
N ARG A 200 -0.86 -30.51 -5.95
CA ARG A 200 -1.69 -29.32 -5.72
C ARG A 200 -1.03 -28.37 -4.72
N PHE A 201 -0.61 -28.87 -3.56
CA PHE A 201 0.07 -28.07 -2.53
C PHE A 201 1.31 -27.33 -3.06
N PHE A 202 2.22 -28.04 -3.74
CA PHE A 202 3.43 -27.42 -4.29
C PHE A 202 3.11 -26.45 -5.43
N LYS A 203 2.10 -26.75 -6.27
CA LYS A 203 1.66 -25.84 -7.33
C LYS A 203 1.09 -24.54 -6.77
N GLN A 204 0.17 -24.60 -5.80
CA GLN A 204 -0.42 -23.43 -5.16
C GLN A 204 0.64 -22.57 -4.44
N GLY A 205 1.59 -23.20 -3.74
CA GLY A 205 2.72 -22.50 -3.10
C GLY A 205 3.64 -21.81 -4.11
N TYR A 206 3.94 -22.46 -5.24
CA TYR A 206 4.72 -21.86 -6.34
C TYR A 206 3.99 -20.69 -6.99
N GLU A 207 2.71 -20.85 -7.36
CA GLU A 207 1.92 -19.82 -8.03
C GLU A 207 1.78 -18.56 -7.18
N LEU A 208 1.58 -18.70 -5.87
CA LEU A 208 1.56 -17.59 -4.92
C LEU A 208 2.92 -16.90 -4.79
N LEU A 209 4.01 -17.65 -4.59
CA LEU A 209 5.35 -17.08 -4.44
C LEU A 209 5.86 -16.41 -5.72
N HIS A 210 5.56 -16.96 -6.89
CA HIS A 210 5.92 -16.35 -8.18
C HIS A 210 5.12 -15.05 -8.43
N GLN A 211 3.85 -14.97 -8.04
CA GLN A 211 3.11 -13.70 -8.05
C GLN A 211 3.70 -12.65 -7.08
N MET A 212 4.32 -13.08 -5.97
CA MET A 212 5.03 -12.18 -5.05
C MET A 212 6.45 -11.80 -5.49
N GLU A 213 7.09 -12.55 -6.40
CA GLU A 213 8.48 -12.38 -6.80
C GLU A 213 8.84 -10.93 -7.21
N PRO A 214 8.03 -10.20 -8.01
CA PRO A 214 8.31 -8.80 -8.32
C PRO A 214 8.28 -7.88 -7.09
N PHE A 215 7.40 -8.16 -6.11
CA PHE A 215 7.29 -7.40 -4.86
C PHE A 215 8.46 -7.71 -3.92
N ILE A 216 8.88 -8.97 -3.81
CA ILE A 216 10.08 -9.38 -3.05
C ILE A 216 11.32 -8.64 -3.59
N ASN A 217 11.51 -8.64 -4.91
CA ASN A 217 12.62 -7.95 -5.56
C ASN A 217 12.54 -6.42 -5.39
N GLN A 218 11.34 -5.82 -5.45
CA GLN A 218 11.14 -4.39 -5.16
C GLN A 218 11.51 -4.03 -3.71
N VAL A 219 11.13 -4.84 -2.74
CA VAL A 219 11.44 -4.64 -1.32
C VAL A 219 12.94 -4.76 -1.05
N LEU A 220 13.61 -5.73 -1.68
CA LEU A 220 15.07 -5.88 -1.60
C LEU A 220 15.78 -4.66 -2.19
N ALA A 221 15.38 -4.20 -3.38
CA ALA A 221 15.95 -3.00 -4.00
C ALA A 221 15.79 -1.75 -3.12
N TYR A 222 14.61 -1.56 -2.51
CA TYR A 222 14.36 -0.49 -1.54
C TYR A 222 15.26 -0.60 -0.30
N ALA A 223 15.44 -1.79 0.26
CA ALA A 223 16.32 -2.01 1.41
C ALA A 223 17.80 -1.71 1.08
N HIS A 224 18.26 -2.09 -0.12
CA HIS A 224 19.60 -1.74 -0.62
C HIS A 224 19.78 -0.22 -0.75
N GLN A 225 18.82 0.48 -1.39
CA GLN A 225 18.85 1.93 -1.55
C GLN A 225 18.82 2.65 -0.19
N SER A 226 17.93 2.25 0.73
CA SER A 226 17.81 2.85 2.06
C SER A 226 19.10 2.73 2.89
N ARG A 227 19.82 1.61 2.74
CA ARG A 227 21.13 1.39 3.37
C ARG A 227 22.20 2.32 2.81
N GLU A 228 22.20 2.57 1.50
CA GLU A 228 23.15 3.46 0.84
C GLU A 228 22.89 4.93 1.17
N CYS A 229 21.62 5.35 1.22
CA CYS A 229 21.23 6.67 1.75
C CYS A 229 21.69 6.85 3.21
N ALA A 230 21.43 5.89 4.09
CA ALA A 230 21.86 5.95 5.49
C ALA A 230 23.39 6.03 5.65
N ASN A 231 24.14 5.29 4.84
CA ASN A 231 25.61 5.36 4.81
C ASN A 231 26.10 6.75 4.36
N TYR A 232 25.49 7.33 3.34
CA TYR A 232 25.83 8.68 2.85
C TYR A 232 25.49 9.77 3.88
N GLU A 233 24.31 9.70 4.51
CA GLU A 233 23.91 10.63 5.57
C GLU A 233 24.84 10.55 6.78
N MET A 234 25.23 9.34 7.19
CA MET A 234 26.20 9.10 8.25
C MET A 234 27.58 9.67 7.90
N ALA A 235 28.06 9.48 6.67
CA ALA A 235 29.32 10.05 6.21
C ALA A 235 29.28 11.60 6.20
N SER A 236 28.22 12.20 5.64
CA SER A 236 27.98 13.65 5.63
C SER A 236 27.86 14.24 7.04
N LEU A 237 27.24 13.51 7.98
CA LEU A 237 27.15 13.94 9.37
C LEU A 237 28.53 13.93 10.04
N ASN A 238 29.31 12.86 9.86
CA ASN A 238 30.67 12.76 10.39
C ASN A 238 31.58 13.85 9.83
N GLU A 239 31.52 14.15 8.53
CA GLU A 239 32.28 15.24 7.90
C GLU A 239 31.92 16.60 8.52
N ARG A 240 30.62 16.92 8.65
CA ARG A 240 30.15 18.16 9.28
C ARG A 240 30.53 18.25 10.76
N MET A 241 30.52 17.14 11.49
CA MET A 241 31.00 17.08 12.88
C MET A 241 32.50 17.33 12.97
N GLN A 242 33.31 16.75 12.08
CA GLN A 242 34.75 17.00 12.04
C GLN A 242 35.07 18.45 11.68
N GLU A 243 34.41 19.07 10.70
CA GLU A 243 34.69 20.48 10.38
C GLU A 243 34.22 21.42 11.49
N TYR A 244 33.12 21.10 12.18
CA TYR A 244 32.72 21.84 13.39
C TYR A 244 33.79 21.73 14.50
N GLN A 245 34.36 20.53 14.73
CA GLN A 245 35.49 20.35 15.65
C GLN A 245 36.70 21.19 15.21
N ARG A 246 37.10 21.14 13.94
CA ARG A 246 38.19 21.97 13.39
C ARG A 246 37.91 23.47 13.48
N GLN A 247 36.65 23.91 13.40
CA GLN A 247 36.24 25.29 13.62
C GLN A 247 36.43 25.67 15.10
N VAL A 248 35.94 24.86 16.04
CA VAL A 248 36.06 25.09 17.49
C VAL A 248 37.53 25.07 17.94
N ASP A 249 38.36 24.15 17.45
CA ASP A 249 39.80 24.11 17.75
C ASP A 249 40.53 25.37 17.27
N ARG A 250 40.17 25.85 16.07
CA ARG A 250 40.74 27.05 15.44
C ARG A 250 40.30 28.33 16.13
N GLU A 251 39.04 28.42 16.55
CA GLU A 251 38.54 29.52 17.39
C GLU A 251 39.21 29.52 18.76
N THR A 252 39.31 28.36 19.42
CA THR A 252 39.97 28.19 20.72
C THR A 252 41.46 28.56 20.68
N ARG A 253 42.18 28.15 19.62
CA ARG A 253 43.59 28.53 19.42
C ARG A 253 43.74 30.03 19.16
N ASN A 254 42.89 30.63 18.33
CA ASN A 254 42.92 32.06 18.06
C ASN A 254 42.59 32.90 19.30
N SER A 255 41.73 32.43 20.20
CA SER A 255 41.47 33.07 21.50
C SER A 255 42.63 32.96 22.51
N CYS A 256 43.69 32.22 22.19
CA CYS A 256 44.83 31.99 23.08
C CYS A 256 46.11 32.75 22.67
N VAL A 257 46.05 33.58 21.62
CA VAL A 257 47.20 34.35 21.11
C VAL A 257 46.99 35.85 21.32
N SER A 258 47.72 36.37 22.32
CA SER A 258 47.97 37.79 22.63
C SER A 258 46.82 38.64 23.20
N PRO A 259 47.06 39.42 24.28
CA PRO A 259 46.29 40.62 24.59
C PRO A 259 46.75 41.80 23.72
N THR A 260 46.07 42.95 23.85
CA THR A 260 46.28 44.23 23.13
C THR A 260 46.09 44.19 21.60
N GLY A 261 45.30 45.14 21.09
CA GLY A 261 45.04 45.34 19.66
C GLY A 261 43.55 45.57 19.40
N ASP A 262 43.19 46.77 18.95
CA ASP A 262 41.83 47.09 18.49
C ASP A 262 41.57 46.45 17.11
N GLY A 263 40.31 46.16 16.78
CA GLY A 263 39.93 45.52 15.53
C GLY A 263 38.53 44.90 15.52
N MET A 264 37.54 45.68 15.09
CA MET A 264 36.15 45.22 14.88
C MET A 264 36.08 43.92 14.05
N ARG A 265 35.29 42.94 14.52
CA ARG A 265 34.81 41.83 13.69
C ARG A 265 33.31 41.60 13.86
N HIS A 266 32.54 42.29 13.03
CA HIS A 266 31.12 42.00 12.82
C HIS A 266 30.99 40.58 12.25
N ASN A 267 30.26 39.69 12.92
CA ASN A 267 30.00 38.35 12.40
C ASN A 267 28.57 37.88 12.75
N SER A 268 27.58 38.70 12.36
CA SER A 268 26.15 38.38 12.48
C SER A 268 25.79 37.28 11.47
N ARG A 269 26.03 36.02 11.86
CA ARG A 269 25.82 34.85 11.01
C ARG A 269 24.32 34.51 10.98
N ASN A 270 23.60 35.07 10.01
CA ASN A 270 22.16 34.89 9.82
C ASN A 270 21.78 33.41 9.66
N SER A 271 21.38 32.76 10.76
CA SER A 271 20.78 31.43 10.76
C SER A 271 19.31 31.49 10.35
N GLN A 272 19.06 31.85 9.08
CA GLN A 272 17.71 31.94 8.51
C GLN A 272 17.11 30.53 8.32
N LYS A 273 16.56 29.95 9.39
CA LYS A 273 15.70 28.77 9.34
C LYS A 273 14.28 29.16 9.74
N VAL A 274 13.34 28.83 8.86
CA VAL A 274 11.92 29.14 9.03
C VAL A 274 11.32 28.27 10.13
N ILE A 275 10.75 28.91 11.15
CA ILE A 275 9.68 28.40 12.00
C ILE A 275 8.70 29.56 12.14
N GLU A 276 7.41 29.31 11.96
CA GLU A 276 6.38 30.36 11.95
C GLU A 276 6.01 30.83 13.36
N ALA A 277 5.46 32.05 13.42
CA ALA A 277 4.91 32.74 14.58
C ALA A 277 5.89 32.98 15.76
N VAL A 278 6.09 34.27 16.05
CA VAL A 278 6.94 34.84 17.11
C VAL A 278 8.45 34.71 16.84
N GLN A 279 9.08 35.83 16.53
CA GLN A 279 10.52 35.90 16.27
C GLN A 279 11.30 35.82 17.59
N THR A 280 12.22 34.86 17.71
CA THR A 280 13.13 34.81 18.88
C THR A 280 14.16 35.93 18.75
N ILE A 281 14.14 36.87 19.70
CA ILE A 281 15.07 38.02 19.73
C ILE A 281 16.40 37.61 20.37
N ARG A 282 16.37 36.75 21.40
CA ARG A 282 17.58 36.21 22.04
C ARG A 282 17.31 34.84 22.65
N GLN A 283 18.27 33.94 22.57
CA GLN A 283 18.25 32.68 23.32
C GLN A 283 19.66 32.32 23.81
N GLY A 284 19.76 31.64 24.95
CA GLY A 284 21.05 31.27 25.53
C GLY A 284 20.95 30.76 26.97
N TYR A 285 22.09 30.41 27.56
CA TYR A 285 22.14 30.00 28.96
C TYR A 285 22.36 31.19 29.88
N LEU A 286 21.55 31.28 30.95
CA LEU A 286 21.81 32.15 32.08
C LEU A 286 21.74 31.36 33.38
N SER A 287 22.55 31.73 34.35
CA SER A 287 22.42 31.25 35.74
C SER A 287 21.36 32.07 36.45
N LYS A 288 20.31 31.41 36.96
CA LYS A 288 19.22 32.06 37.72
C LYS A 288 19.37 31.77 39.22
N ARG A 289 19.34 32.80 40.06
CA ARG A 289 19.29 32.62 41.52
C ARG A 289 17.92 32.08 41.96
N SER A 290 17.89 31.17 42.93
CA SER A 290 16.65 30.73 43.59
C SER A 290 16.13 31.81 44.55
N SER A 291 14.83 31.82 44.79
CA SER A 291 14.15 32.72 45.74
C SER A 291 14.04 32.12 47.15
N ASN A 292 14.81 31.08 47.43
CA ASN A 292 14.84 30.39 48.72
C ASN A 292 15.95 30.99 49.58
N LEU A 293 15.85 30.89 50.91
CA LEU A 293 16.81 31.46 51.87
C LEU A 293 18.29 31.09 51.63
N ARG A 294 18.57 29.93 51.01
CA ARG A 294 19.96 29.50 50.66
C ARG A 294 20.50 30.13 49.38
N GLY A 295 19.63 30.69 48.53
CA GLY A 295 20.02 31.47 47.36
C GLY A 295 20.71 30.70 46.22
N ASP A 296 20.57 29.37 46.13
CA ASP A 296 21.21 28.51 45.13
C ASP A 296 21.08 29.04 43.69
N TRP A 297 22.14 28.97 42.88
CA TRP A 297 22.12 29.30 41.45
C TRP A 297 21.84 28.08 40.58
N LYS A 298 21.07 28.25 39.49
CA LYS A 298 20.73 27.15 38.55
C LYS A 298 20.79 27.65 37.10
N ARG A 299 21.74 27.11 36.30
CA ARG A 299 21.86 27.35 34.85
C ARG A 299 20.60 26.87 34.14
N ARG A 300 20.01 27.70 33.29
CA ARG A 300 18.78 27.41 32.52
C ARG A 300 18.92 28.03 31.13
N PHE A 301 18.29 27.40 30.13
CA PHE A 301 18.21 27.97 28.79
C PHE A 301 16.99 28.89 28.73
N PHE A 302 17.25 30.18 28.48
CA PHE A 302 16.25 31.24 28.37
C PHE A 302 16.01 31.58 26.90
N ILE A 303 14.77 31.95 26.59
CA ILE A 303 14.35 32.52 25.31
C ILE A 303 13.59 33.82 25.60
N LEU A 304 13.97 34.87 24.89
CA LEU A 304 13.31 36.17 24.79
C LEU A 304 12.65 36.26 23.42
N ASP A 305 11.33 36.44 23.40
CA ASP A 305 10.54 36.48 22.17
C ASP A 305 10.13 37.91 21.77
N SER A 306 9.67 38.09 20.53
CA SER A 306 9.22 39.37 19.98
C SER A 306 7.88 39.88 20.53
N ARG A 307 7.29 39.20 21.52
CA ARG A 307 6.04 39.58 22.20
C ARG A 307 6.27 40.05 23.63
N GLY A 308 7.52 40.08 24.10
CA GLY A 308 7.84 40.45 25.48
C GLY A 308 7.83 39.31 26.48
N MET A 309 7.78 38.06 26.03
CA MET A 309 7.84 36.90 26.91
C MET A 309 9.29 36.46 27.07
N LEU A 310 9.81 36.59 28.29
CA LEU A 310 11.01 35.88 28.73
C LEU A 310 10.58 34.58 29.40
N TYR A 311 11.07 33.43 28.91
CA TYR A 311 10.78 32.12 29.48
C TYR A 311 12.01 31.22 29.49
N TYR A 312 11.97 30.15 30.29
CA TYR A 312 13.06 29.15 30.33
C TYR A 312 12.54 27.71 30.42
N TYR A 313 13.32 26.78 29.90
CA TYR A 313 13.04 25.35 30.00
C TYR A 313 13.58 24.73 31.29
N ARG A 314 12.78 23.84 31.90
CA ARG A 314 13.26 22.88 32.90
C ARG A 314 13.41 21.50 32.23
N LYS A 315 14.54 20.82 32.44
CA LYS A 315 14.57 19.36 32.28
C LYS A 315 13.76 18.74 33.44
N PRO A 316 12.90 17.73 33.19
CA PRO A 316 12.46 16.79 34.23
C PRO A 316 13.67 16.10 34.87
N TRP A 317 13.53 15.61 36.10
CA TRP A 317 14.60 14.92 36.82
C TRP A 317 14.27 13.43 36.92
N ASN A 318 14.58 12.68 35.86
CA ASN A 318 14.46 11.23 35.87
C ASN A 318 15.82 10.60 36.15
N TRP A 319 15.89 9.82 37.22
CA TRP A 319 17.06 9.01 37.56
C TRP A 319 16.94 7.66 36.83
N SER A 320 17.74 7.47 35.79
CA SER A 320 17.82 6.20 35.06
C SER A 320 19.22 5.61 35.22
N SER A 321 19.42 4.81 36.27
CA SER A 321 20.65 4.02 36.45
C SER A 321 20.73 2.94 35.37
N GLY A 322 21.53 3.19 34.33
CA GLY A 322 21.95 2.15 33.39
C GLY A 322 22.91 1.17 34.06
N ASN A 323 22.40 0.14 34.73
CA ASN A 323 23.20 -0.82 35.48
C ASN A 323 23.53 -2.07 34.64
N GLY A 324 24.42 -1.90 33.67
CA GLY A 324 24.88 -2.97 32.79
C GLY A 324 26.09 -3.74 33.33
N SER A 325 25.88 -4.69 34.25
CA SER A 325 26.84 -5.79 34.48
C SER A 325 26.18 -7.03 35.06
N ARG A 326 26.66 -8.20 34.68
CA ARG A 326 26.19 -9.51 35.14
C ARG A 326 26.85 -9.90 36.47
N SER A 327 26.07 -10.46 37.39
CA SER A 327 26.55 -11.54 38.28
C SER A 327 25.39 -12.45 38.70
N VAL A 328 25.69 -13.71 38.99
CA VAL A 328 24.71 -14.76 39.30
C VAL A 328 24.95 -15.31 40.70
N VAL A 329 23.98 -15.19 41.60
CA VAL A 329 23.92 -15.93 42.87
C VAL A 329 22.46 -16.26 43.21
N HIS A 330 22.18 -17.50 43.61
CA HIS A 330 20.88 -17.96 44.12
C HIS A 330 20.57 -17.40 45.53
N ARG A 331 19.28 -17.19 45.84
CA ARG A 331 18.63 -17.84 47.00
C ARG A 331 17.09 -17.78 46.95
N ASN A 332 16.45 -18.50 47.88
CA ASN A 332 15.06 -18.95 47.79
C ASN A 332 14.15 -18.34 48.88
N MET A 333 12.85 -18.29 48.58
CA MET A 333 11.69 -18.56 49.46
C MET A 333 11.33 -17.64 50.66
N ALA A 334 10.01 -17.61 50.92
CA ALA A 334 9.31 -17.24 52.17
C ALA A 334 9.40 -15.76 52.65
N SER A 335 8.42 -15.21 53.40
CA SER A 335 6.97 -15.49 53.52
C SER A 335 6.25 -14.30 54.21
N GLU A 336 4.96 -14.12 53.92
CA GLU A 336 3.90 -13.57 54.81
C GLU A 336 3.92 -12.11 55.36
N ASN A 337 2.71 -11.73 55.83
CA ASN A 337 2.36 -10.68 56.80
C ASN A 337 2.41 -9.18 56.41
N SER A 338 1.36 -8.81 55.67
CA SER A 338 0.53 -7.59 55.91
C SER A 338 -0.17 -7.63 57.31
N PRO A 339 -1.00 -6.65 57.75
CA PRO A 339 -1.43 -5.39 57.11
C PRO A 339 -1.41 -4.11 58.01
N GLY A 340 -1.74 -2.95 57.43
CA GLY A 340 -2.16 -1.73 58.13
C GLY A 340 -1.76 -0.44 57.38
N LEU A 341 -2.62 0.54 57.09
CA LEU A 341 -4.03 0.79 57.46
C LEU A 341 -4.91 1.11 56.23
N LEU A 342 -6.23 1.00 56.41
CA LEU A 342 -7.29 1.33 55.42
C LEU A 342 -7.38 2.86 55.20
N SER A 343 -7.90 3.41 54.10
CA SER A 343 -9.18 3.08 53.45
C SER A 343 -9.40 3.78 52.09
N ARG A 344 -10.32 3.25 51.26
CA ARG A 344 -10.89 3.79 49.99
C ARG A 344 -9.91 3.95 48.80
N TRP A 345 -10.09 3.38 47.60
CA TRP A 345 -11.23 2.69 46.93
C TRP A 345 -12.53 3.50 46.78
N LEU A 346 -13.13 3.73 45.60
CA LEU A 346 -12.71 3.58 44.18
C LEU A 346 -13.60 4.47 43.27
N SER A 347 -13.05 5.06 42.20
CA SER A 347 -13.72 5.51 40.94
C SER A 347 -12.73 6.37 40.13
N SER A 348 -12.62 6.33 38.80
CA SER A 348 -13.26 5.46 37.81
C SER A 348 -12.30 5.11 36.65
N HIS A 349 -12.56 3.95 36.06
CA HIS A 349 -11.99 3.24 34.91
C HIS A 349 -11.15 3.96 33.81
N TYR A 350 -10.11 3.23 33.37
CA TYR A 350 -9.64 3.06 31.97
C TYR A 350 -9.29 4.30 31.11
N HIS A 351 -7.99 4.60 30.99
CA HIS A 351 -7.13 3.97 29.95
C HIS A 351 -5.65 4.24 30.22
N GLY A 352 -4.78 3.33 29.77
CA GLY A 352 -3.32 3.51 29.82
C GLY A 352 -2.83 4.34 28.64
N GLY A 353 -2.18 5.48 28.92
CA GLY A 353 -1.42 6.25 27.95
C GLY A 353 0.02 6.43 28.44
N VAL A 354 1.00 6.25 27.55
CA VAL A 354 2.41 6.55 27.87
C VAL A 354 2.55 8.06 28.06
N HIS A 355 3.02 8.50 29.22
CA HIS A 355 3.14 9.92 29.54
C HIS A 355 4.23 10.60 28.72
N ASP A 356 3.81 11.37 27.72
CA ASP A 356 4.63 12.30 26.93
C ASP A 356 5.04 13.51 27.78
N GLU A 357 6.06 13.35 28.63
CA GLU A 357 6.57 14.39 29.55
C GLU A 357 7.32 15.52 28.82
N LYS A 358 6.57 16.35 28.08
CA LYS A 358 7.13 17.52 27.39
C LYS A 358 7.77 18.52 28.37
N PRO A 359 8.94 19.11 28.02
CA PRO A 359 9.68 20.01 28.91
C PRO A 359 8.94 21.33 29.10
N VAL A 360 8.10 21.40 30.13
CA VAL A 360 7.24 22.57 30.44
C VAL A 360 8.08 23.85 30.56
N ALA A 361 7.97 24.72 29.56
CA ALA A 361 8.49 26.08 29.60
C ALA A 361 7.84 26.87 30.75
N ARG A 362 8.60 27.73 31.43
CA ARG A 362 8.08 28.65 32.44
C ARG A 362 8.42 30.08 32.09
N HIS A 363 7.38 30.88 31.84
CA HIS A 363 7.46 32.32 31.75
C HIS A 363 7.98 32.90 33.07
N THR A 364 8.83 33.93 33.00
CA THR A 364 9.44 34.53 34.20
C THR A 364 8.60 35.67 34.75
N VAL A 365 8.31 36.66 33.91
CA VAL A 365 7.59 37.91 34.16
C VAL A 365 6.91 38.39 32.88
N ASN A 366 5.99 39.35 32.99
CA ASN A 366 5.60 40.20 31.87
C ASN A 366 6.61 41.36 31.75
N LEU A 367 7.25 41.54 30.60
CA LEU A 367 8.26 42.60 30.42
C LEU A 367 7.65 44.01 30.35
N LEU A 368 6.38 44.18 29.93
CA LEU A 368 5.69 45.48 29.90
C LEU A 368 5.77 46.27 31.22
N THR A 369 5.75 45.56 32.35
CA THR A 369 5.79 46.15 33.70
C THR A 369 7.12 45.91 34.42
N SER A 370 8.15 45.45 33.71
CA SER A 370 9.44 45.10 34.29
C SER A 370 10.51 46.16 34.00
N THR A 371 11.36 46.44 34.99
CA THR A 371 12.59 47.22 34.81
C THR A 371 13.82 46.32 34.95
N ILE A 372 14.91 46.68 34.29
CA ILE A 372 16.21 46.03 34.50
C ILE A 372 17.04 46.93 35.40
N LYS A 373 17.54 46.41 36.52
CA LYS A 373 18.65 47.02 37.24
C LYS A 373 19.94 46.25 36.92
N VAL A 374 20.85 46.97 36.24
CA VAL A 374 22.30 46.67 36.28
C VAL A 374 22.79 47.00 37.69
N ASP A 375 23.73 46.23 38.20
CA ASP A 375 24.26 46.26 39.57
C ASP A 375 23.36 45.59 40.64
N ALA A 376 24.01 44.74 41.43
CA ALA A 376 23.56 44.27 42.72
C ALA A 376 24.57 44.79 43.75
N ASP A 377 24.22 45.92 44.37
CA ASP A 377 25.10 46.83 45.12
C ASP A 377 25.65 46.24 46.44
N GLN A 378 25.55 44.92 46.64
CA GLN A 378 25.83 44.18 47.87
C GLN A 378 26.31 42.72 47.64
N THR A 379 26.87 42.36 46.48
CA THR A 379 27.39 40.99 46.23
C THR A 379 28.60 40.93 45.30
N ASP A 380 29.61 40.12 45.62
CA ASP A 380 30.83 39.86 44.83
C ASP A 380 30.61 39.06 43.51
N LEU A 381 29.41 39.15 42.93
CA LEU A 381 28.95 38.27 41.87
C LEU A 381 29.04 38.96 40.50
N ARG A 382 30.12 38.66 39.79
CA ARG A 382 30.38 39.16 38.43
C ARG A 382 29.22 38.83 37.47
N PHE A 383 28.98 39.74 36.53
CA PHE A 383 28.05 39.59 35.40
C PHE A 383 26.58 39.36 35.77
N CYS A 384 26.17 39.83 36.96
CA CYS A 384 24.79 39.74 37.43
C CYS A 384 23.94 40.96 37.03
N PHE A 385 22.66 40.71 36.74
CA PHE A 385 21.63 41.73 36.53
C PHE A 385 20.30 41.29 37.15
N ARG A 386 19.40 42.24 37.41
CA ARG A 386 18.08 41.99 38.01
C ARG A 386 16.97 42.45 37.08
N ILE A 387 16.03 41.56 36.77
CA ILE A 387 14.73 41.92 36.19
C ILE A 387 13.74 42.08 37.34
N ILE A 388 13.16 43.25 37.50
CA ILE A 388 12.28 43.64 38.60
C ILE A 388 10.87 43.85 38.02
N SER A 389 9.95 42.96 38.35
CA SER A 389 8.52 43.07 38.01
C SER A 389 7.70 43.23 39.31
N PRO A 390 6.54 43.92 39.31
CA PRO A 390 5.69 44.09 40.49
C PRO A 390 5.33 42.79 41.23
N THR A 391 5.33 41.65 40.53
CA THR A 391 5.05 40.33 41.14
C THR A 391 6.30 39.59 41.59
N LYS A 392 7.50 39.92 41.08
CA LYS A 392 8.71 39.11 41.26
C LYS A 392 10.01 39.76 40.78
N VAL A 393 11.08 39.54 41.53
CA VAL A 393 12.46 39.86 41.10
C VAL A 393 13.19 38.59 40.64
N TYR A 394 13.89 38.68 39.51
CA TYR A 394 14.77 37.64 38.97
C TYR A 394 16.21 38.15 38.93
N THR A 395 17.07 37.64 39.82
CA THR A 395 18.52 37.79 39.67
C THR A 395 19.03 36.76 38.67
N LEU A 396 19.66 37.23 37.60
CA LEU A 396 20.26 36.46 36.52
C LEU A 396 21.75 36.78 36.44
N GLN A 397 22.53 35.84 35.90
CA GLN A 397 23.97 35.94 35.71
C GLN A 397 24.34 35.40 34.34
N ALA A 398 25.07 36.21 33.57
CA ALA A 398 25.64 35.88 32.27
C ALA A 398 27.04 35.27 32.40
N GLU A 399 27.56 34.68 31.32
CA GLU A 399 28.84 33.95 31.37
C GLU A 399 30.06 34.89 31.16
N ASN A 400 29.85 36.09 30.62
CA ASN A 400 30.85 37.16 30.48
C ASN A 400 30.19 38.55 30.37
N ALA A 401 30.98 39.62 30.39
CA ALA A 401 30.50 41.00 30.31
C ALA A 401 29.77 41.35 29.00
N GLN A 402 30.24 40.83 27.85
CA GLN A 402 29.62 41.10 26.55
C GLN A 402 28.21 40.47 26.49
N ASP A 403 28.10 39.21 26.90
CA ASP A 403 26.81 38.52 27.00
C ASP A 403 25.87 39.19 28.02
N GLN A 404 26.40 39.67 29.16
CA GLN A 404 25.62 40.45 30.13
C GLN A 404 25.01 41.70 29.48
N MET A 405 25.85 42.53 28.84
CA MET A 405 25.42 43.77 28.19
C MET A 405 24.40 43.51 27.09
N ASP A 406 24.64 42.50 26.26
CA ASP A 406 23.79 42.13 25.12
C ASP A 406 22.45 41.47 25.56
N TRP A 407 22.42 40.72 26.68
CA TRP A 407 21.15 40.34 27.33
C TRP A 407 20.38 41.56 27.87
N ILE A 408 21.07 42.49 28.54
CA ILE A 408 20.44 43.72 29.07
C ILE A 408 19.88 44.55 27.92
N GLU A 409 20.66 44.77 26.85
CA GLU A 409 20.28 45.55 25.68
C GLU A 409 19.04 44.96 25.01
N LYS A 410 19.03 43.66 24.68
CA LYS A 410 17.89 43.05 23.96
C LYS A 410 16.62 43.04 24.83
N ILE A 411 16.72 42.77 26.14
CA ILE A 411 15.55 42.85 27.04
C ILE A 411 15.07 44.31 27.17
N THR A 412 15.98 45.29 27.28
CA THR A 412 15.63 46.72 27.39
C THR A 412 14.98 47.25 26.11
N GLY A 413 15.49 46.89 24.93
CA GLY A 413 14.88 47.25 23.65
C GLY A 413 13.49 46.65 23.48
N VAL A 414 13.27 45.42 23.96
CA VAL A 414 11.94 44.80 24.02
C VAL A 414 11.01 45.57 24.97
N ILE A 415 11.46 45.93 26.18
CA ILE A 415 10.67 46.74 27.12
C ILE A 415 10.31 48.11 26.49
N ALA A 416 11.27 48.79 25.84
CA ALA A 416 11.04 50.08 25.19
C ALA A 416 10.03 49.99 24.03
N SER A 417 10.12 48.95 23.20
CA SER A 417 9.16 48.68 22.11
C SER A 417 7.75 48.40 22.65
N LEU A 418 7.64 47.62 23.72
CA LEU A 418 6.35 47.33 24.37
C LEU A 418 5.71 48.59 25.00
N LEU A 419 6.52 49.54 25.47
CA LEU A 419 6.04 50.81 26.02
C LEU A 419 5.65 51.82 24.93
N SER A 420 6.39 51.90 23.82
CA SER A 420 6.02 52.80 22.70
C SER A 420 4.74 52.35 21.97
N PHE A 421 4.47 51.05 21.93
CA PHE A 421 3.17 50.52 21.47
C PHE A 421 1.98 50.92 22.35
N GLN A 422 2.18 51.46 23.56
CA GLN A 422 1.10 51.93 24.44
C GLN A 422 0.78 53.44 24.32
N THR A 423 1.43 54.18 23.41
CA THR A 423 1.15 55.62 23.23
C THR A 423 0.53 56.01 21.88
N PRO A 424 -0.81 55.84 21.71
CA PRO A 424 -1.53 56.54 20.64
C PRO A 424 -2.87 57.19 21.06
N GLU A 425 -2.93 58.01 22.13
CA GLU A 425 -4.23 58.60 22.56
C GLU A 425 -4.19 60.02 23.18
N ARG A 426 -3.09 60.79 23.05
CA ARG A 426 -2.98 62.13 23.68
C ARG A 426 -2.48 63.28 22.81
N ALA A 427 -2.46 63.11 21.48
CA ALA A 427 -1.99 64.11 20.52
C ALA A 427 -3.10 64.84 19.73
N ILE A 428 -4.35 64.36 19.76
CA ILE A 428 -5.48 64.93 18.99
C ILE A 428 -6.43 65.71 19.92
N MET A 429 -5.90 66.72 20.61
CA MET A 429 -6.75 67.66 21.38
C MET A 429 -6.10 69.03 21.58
N ARG A 430 -5.60 69.65 20.49
CA ARG A 430 -5.03 71.02 20.56
C ARG A 430 -4.92 71.80 19.24
N LEU A 431 -5.97 71.81 18.42
CA LEU A 431 -6.27 72.98 17.56
C LEU A 431 -7.75 72.96 17.13
N SER A 432 -8.57 73.80 17.76
CA SER A 432 -10.02 73.90 17.48
C SER A 432 -10.57 75.25 17.92
N THR A 433 -10.50 76.24 17.02
CA THR A 433 -11.15 77.56 17.16
C THR A 433 -11.26 78.23 15.80
N VAL A 434 -12.51 78.51 15.35
CA VAL A 434 -12.90 79.55 14.37
C VAL A 434 -12.46 79.33 12.91
N ASP A 435 -13.29 79.48 11.85
CA ASP A 435 -14.76 79.52 11.69
C ASP A 435 -15.13 79.42 10.17
N GLY A 436 -16.36 79.03 9.83
CA GLY A 436 -16.92 78.93 8.45
C GLY A 436 -16.35 77.76 7.60
N GLY A 437 -17.08 77.06 6.72
CA GLY A 437 -18.41 77.27 6.10
C GLY A 437 -18.26 77.04 4.57
N ASP A 438 -19.19 76.47 3.81
CA ASP A 438 -20.48 75.85 4.11
C ASP A 438 -20.93 74.94 2.93
N THR A 439 -21.97 74.11 3.12
CA THR A 439 -22.85 73.49 2.09
C THR A 439 -22.39 72.42 1.04
N PHE A 440 -23.25 71.40 0.94
CA PHE A 440 -23.72 70.60 -0.22
C PHE A 440 -22.81 69.81 -1.20
N SER A 441 -22.83 68.50 -0.98
CA SER A 441 -23.05 67.40 -1.97
C SER A 441 -23.68 67.76 -3.34
N ALA A 442 -23.03 67.31 -4.42
CA ALA A 442 -23.68 66.81 -5.65
C ALA A 442 -22.75 65.79 -6.36
N SER A 443 -23.26 65.09 -7.38
CA SER A 443 -22.62 63.93 -8.02
C SER A 443 -22.24 64.15 -9.49
N ASP A 444 -21.38 63.24 -9.97
CA ASP A 444 -21.41 62.62 -11.31
C ASP A 444 -20.45 63.12 -12.43
N SER A 445 -19.94 62.13 -13.17
CA SER A 445 -19.43 62.08 -14.56
C SER A 445 -18.62 63.24 -15.17
N GLY A 446 -17.44 62.91 -15.71
CA GLY A 446 -16.74 63.73 -16.71
C GLY A 446 -15.31 63.29 -17.02
N SER A 447 -15.06 62.74 -18.21
CA SER A 447 -13.71 62.51 -18.75
C SER A 447 -13.26 63.69 -19.62
N LEU A 448 -11.96 64.01 -19.64
CA LEU A 448 -11.12 64.17 -20.85
C LEU A 448 -9.81 64.95 -20.57
N ALA A 449 -8.72 64.50 -21.22
CA ALA A 449 -7.52 65.26 -21.66
C ALA A 449 -6.68 66.07 -20.63
N ASP A 450 -5.40 66.33 -20.84
CA ASP A 450 -4.33 65.58 -21.55
C ASP A 450 -2.97 66.04 -20.98
N PRO A 451 -1.91 65.22 -21.04
CA PRO A 451 -0.57 65.64 -20.64
C PRO A 451 0.13 66.42 -21.77
N TYR A 452 0.89 67.46 -21.41
CA TYR A 452 1.78 68.14 -22.35
C TYR A 452 3.17 67.47 -22.35
N ASP A 453 3.53 66.90 -23.50
CA ASP A 453 4.90 66.48 -23.86
C ASP A 453 5.84 67.68 -24.08
N ILE A 454 7.14 67.38 -24.21
CA ILE A 454 8.18 68.00 -25.09
C ILE A 454 9.56 67.57 -24.55
N GLU A 455 10.56 67.07 -25.30
CA GLU A 455 10.78 66.63 -26.70
C GLU A 455 12.08 65.75 -26.66
N GLN A 456 12.60 65.01 -27.66
CA GLN A 456 12.38 64.72 -29.10
C GLN A 456 12.99 63.29 -29.32
N ALA A 457 13.37 62.65 -30.43
CA ALA A 457 13.38 62.70 -31.91
C ALA A 457 13.95 61.30 -32.33
N GLU A 458 13.93 60.72 -33.55
CA GLU A 458 13.28 60.85 -34.87
C GLU A 458 13.66 59.53 -35.64
N SER A 459 13.12 59.09 -36.79
CA SER A 459 11.96 59.47 -37.63
C SER A 459 11.72 58.35 -38.67
N GLY A 460 10.46 57.98 -38.94
CA GLY A 460 10.04 57.26 -40.17
C GLY A 460 10.48 55.80 -40.36
N GLU A 461 9.84 54.97 -41.20
CA GLU A 461 8.54 55.06 -41.89
C GLU A 461 8.00 53.63 -42.10
N SER A 462 6.67 53.44 -42.13
CA SER A 462 6.05 52.33 -42.87
C SER A 462 4.58 52.65 -43.20
N THR A 463 4.15 52.30 -44.42
CA THR A 463 2.77 52.49 -44.90
C THR A 463 2.13 51.13 -45.23
N VAL A 464 0.79 51.08 -45.21
CA VAL A 464 0.00 49.83 -45.23
C VAL A 464 -1.03 49.88 -46.35
N GLU A 465 -1.09 48.85 -47.21
CA GLU A 465 -2.27 48.52 -48.02
C GLU A 465 -2.46 46.99 -48.22
N HIS A 466 -3.72 46.60 -48.47
CA HIS A 466 -4.21 45.29 -48.93
C HIS A 466 -4.71 45.46 -50.40
N PRO A 467 -5.25 44.45 -51.16
CA PRO A 467 -5.58 43.05 -50.83
C PRO A 467 -5.20 41.96 -51.90
N MET A 468 -5.42 40.68 -51.53
CA MET A 468 -5.83 39.52 -52.38
C MET A 468 -5.26 39.31 -53.82
N THR A 469 -4.51 38.21 -54.04
CA THR A 469 -4.85 37.12 -55.02
C THR A 469 -3.88 35.92 -54.95
N GLY A 470 -4.34 34.73 -55.35
CA GLY A 470 -3.69 33.44 -55.02
C GLY A 470 -2.59 32.88 -55.96
N GLY A 471 -2.08 31.70 -55.60
CA GLY A 471 -1.47 30.76 -56.55
C GLY A 471 -0.11 30.14 -56.18
N ASN A 472 -0.13 28.88 -55.72
CA ASN A 472 0.88 27.82 -55.94
C ASN A 472 2.37 28.19 -56.18
N ARG A 473 3.26 27.83 -55.22
CA ARG A 473 4.16 26.66 -55.35
C ARG A 473 5.03 26.40 -54.10
N SER A 474 5.48 25.15 -53.97
CA SER A 474 6.41 24.67 -52.94
C SER A 474 7.88 24.98 -53.28
N ARG A 475 8.69 25.28 -52.25
CA ARG A 475 10.05 24.74 -52.06
C ARG A 475 10.56 24.94 -50.63
N PHE A 476 11.25 23.93 -50.10
CA PHE A 476 12.06 24.01 -48.88
C PHE A 476 13.38 24.76 -49.17
N SER A 477 13.86 25.57 -48.21
CA SER A 477 15.25 25.56 -47.69
C SER A 477 15.45 26.62 -46.59
N GLY A 478 16.48 26.46 -45.75
CA GLY A 478 17.10 27.55 -45.00
C GLY A 478 16.54 27.85 -43.61
N CYS A 479 17.19 27.30 -42.57
CA CYS A 479 17.03 27.78 -41.19
C CYS A 479 17.87 29.03 -40.94
N LEU A 480 17.30 30.02 -40.25
CA LEU A 480 18.05 30.88 -39.33
C LEU A 480 17.11 31.35 -38.20
N GLN A 481 17.65 31.49 -37.00
CA GLN A 481 16.88 31.62 -35.77
C GLN A 481 16.41 33.06 -35.53
N GLN A 482 15.19 33.21 -35.01
CA GLN A 482 14.85 34.37 -34.19
C GLN A 482 14.17 33.88 -32.91
N HIS A 483 14.78 34.20 -31.76
CA HIS A 483 14.31 33.78 -30.44
C HIS A 483 13.16 34.68 -29.99
N ASP A 484 11.92 34.25 -30.21
CA ASP A 484 10.77 34.91 -29.61
C ASP A 484 10.70 34.59 -28.11
N MET A 485 10.73 35.62 -27.26
CA MET A 485 10.78 35.45 -25.80
C MET A 485 9.39 35.17 -25.23
N VAL A 486 8.86 33.97 -25.49
CA VAL A 486 7.65 33.45 -24.85
C VAL A 486 7.86 33.45 -23.33
N LYS A 487 7.12 34.31 -22.63
CA LYS A 487 7.08 34.30 -21.16
C LYS A 487 6.49 32.98 -20.70
N THR A 488 7.29 32.14 -20.05
CA THR A 488 6.82 30.88 -19.45
C THR A 488 5.82 31.19 -18.34
N GLU A 489 4.53 30.98 -18.58
CA GLU A 489 3.51 31.01 -17.53
C GLU A 489 3.84 29.96 -16.46
N LYS A 490 3.61 30.28 -15.18
CA LYS A 490 3.92 29.30 -14.12
C LYS A 490 2.85 28.21 -14.11
N PRO A 491 3.18 26.98 -13.67
CA PRO A 491 2.21 25.90 -13.52
C PRO A 491 0.95 26.30 -12.74
N ILE A 492 1.10 27.12 -11.69
CA ILE A 492 -0.02 27.66 -10.90
C ILE A 492 -0.91 28.62 -11.71
N ASP A 493 -0.34 29.49 -12.54
CA ASP A 493 -1.09 30.45 -13.37
C ASP A 493 -1.92 29.72 -14.45
N VAL A 494 -1.38 28.60 -14.97
CA VAL A 494 -2.01 27.75 -15.99
C VAL A 494 -3.12 26.88 -15.39
N LEU A 495 -2.87 26.25 -14.22
CA LEU A 495 -3.78 25.26 -13.65
C LEU A 495 -4.91 25.84 -12.80
N THR A 496 -4.76 27.04 -12.22
CA THR A 496 -5.85 27.72 -11.48
C THR A 496 -7.00 28.18 -12.38
N ARG A 497 -6.77 28.34 -13.69
CA ARG A 497 -7.79 28.69 -14.70
C ARG A 497 -8.75 27.53 -15.03
N VAL A 498 -8.51 26.32 -14.51
CA VAL A 498 -9.28 25.10 -14.82
C VAL A 498 -10.42 24.94 -13.80
N LEU A 499 -11.62 24.58 -14.25
CA LEU A 499 -12.82 24.54 -13.40
C LEU A 499 -12.68 23.64 -12.16
N GLY A 500 -12.79 24.25 -10.98
CA GLY A 500 -12.66 23.61 -9.67
C GLY A 500 -11.27 23.74 -9.04
N ASN A 501 -10.25 24.11 -9.82
CA ASN A 501 -8.88 24.21 -9.32
C ASN A 501 -8.65 25.48 -8.48
N GLU A 502 -9.61 26.39 -8.42
CA GLU A 502 -9.64 27.50 -7.46
C GLU A 502 -9.87 27.03 -6.01
N ARG A 503 -10.18 25.74 -5.79
CA ARG A 503 -10.35 25.11 -4.47
C ARG A 503 -9.67 23.74 -4.36
N CYS A 504 -9.11 23.46 -3.19
CA CYS A 504 -8.60 22.14 -2.80
C CYS A 504 -9.68 21.06 -2.99
N ALA A 505 -9.30 19.96 -3.64
CA ALA A 505 -10.20 18.88 -4.01
C ALA A 505 -10.96 18.26 -2.82
N ASP A 506 -10.39 18.26 -1.61
CA ASP A 506 -10.89 17.49 -0.47
C ASP A 506 -11.59 18.34 0.59
N CYS A 507 -11.00 19.46 0.99
CA CYS A 507 -11.56 20.35 2.02
C CYS A 507 -12.12 21.69 1.50
N GLY A 508 -12.02 21.97 0.19
CA GLY A 508 -12.57 23.19 -0.42
C GLY A 508 -11.84 24.50 -0.08
N ALA A 509 -10.68 24.42 0.60
CA ALA A 509 -9.80 25.57 0.86
C ALA A 509 -9.45 26.30 -0.44
N PRO A 510 -9.42 27.64 -0.46
CA PRO A 510 -9.05 28.39 -1.67
C PRO A 510 -7.58 28.16 -2.06
N GLU A 511 -7.24 28.49 -3.31
CA GLU A 511 -5.86 28.64 -3.81
C GLU A 511 -4.92 27.45 -3.51
N PRO A 512 -5.25 26.21 -3.93
CA PRO A 512 -4.43 25.04 -3.69
C PRO A 512 -3.08 25.08 -4.45
N ASP A 513 -1.98 25.14 -3.69
CA ASP A 513 -0.60 25.21 -4.19
C ASP A 513 0.11 23.83 -4.31
N TRP A 514 -0.58 22.74 -4.01
CA TRP A 514 -0.10 21.36 -4.17
C TRP A 514 -1.00 20.54 -5.10
N ALA A 515 -0.50 19.39 -5.55
CA ALA A 515 -1.22 18.44 -6.36
C ALA A 515 -0.83 16.99 -6.04
N SER A 516 -1.66 16.04 -6.50
CA SER A 516 -1.29 14.62 -6.60
C SER A 516 -1.31 14.18 -8.06
N LEU A 517 -0.13 13.95 -8.64
CA LEU A 517 0.05 13.77 -10.10
C LEU A 517 -0.80 12.64 -10.70
N ASN A 518 -0.85 11.49 -10.02
CA ASN A 518 -1.58 10.32 -10.49
C ASN A 518 -3.09 10.35 -10.19
N LEU A 519 -3.53 11.25 -9.31
CA LEU A 519 -4.95 11.46 -9.02
C LEU A 519 -5.53 12.60 -9.86
N GLY A 520 -4.70 13.48 -10.43
CA GLY A 520 -5.14 14.60 -11.27
C GLY A 520 -5.79 15.75 -10.50
N VAL A 521 -5.52 15.87 -9.19
CA VAL A 521 -6.14 16.86 -8.29
C VAL A 521 -5.19 17.93 -7.79
N LEU A 522 -5.68 19.15 -7.59
CA LEU A 522 -5.04 20.19 -6.77
C LEU A 522 -5.56 20.16 -5.33
N ILE A 523 -4.67 20.30 -4.36
CA ILE A 523 -4.93 20.22 -2.92
C ILE A 523 -4.16 21.31 -2.16
N CYS A 524 -4.65 21.75 -1.00
CA CYS A 524 -3.91 22.69 -0.15
C CYS A 524 -2.79 21.98 0.62
N ILE A 525 -1.85 22.74 1.18
CA ILE A 525 -0.70 22.22 1.95
C ILE A 525 -1.07 21.23 3.07
N GLU A 526 -2.17 21.45 3.80
CA GLU A 526 -2.62 20.55 4.88
C GLU A 526 -3.09 19.19 4.33
N CYS A 527 -3.91 19.20 3.28
CA CYS A 527 -4.33 17.98 2.60
C CYS A 527 -3.14 17.30 1.88
N SER A 528 -2.16 18.05 1.38
CA SER A 528 -0.92 17.50 0.83
C SER A 528 -0.09 16.75 1.87
N GLY A 529 -0.11 17.20 3.14
CA GLY A 529 0.44 16.47 4.28
C GLY A 529 -0.19 15.09 4.46
N ILE A 530 -1.52 15.03 4.50
CA ILE A 530 -2.27 13.77 4.60
C ILE A 530 -2.01 12.87 3.39
N HIS A 531 -2.03 13.42 2.17
CA HIS A 531 -1.75 12.68 0.94
C HIS A 531 -0.34 12.08 0.89
N ARG A 532 0.65 12.64 1.61
CA ARG A 532 1.98 12.01 1.76
C ARG A 532 1.93 10.76 2.62
N ASN A 533 1.08 10.73 3.66
CA ASN A 533 0.91 9.57 4.55
C ASN A 533 0.29 8.37 3.81
N LEU A 534 -0.50 8.60 2.75
CA LEU A 534 -1.02 7.53 1.88
C LEU A 534 0.07 6.80 1.08
N GLY A 535 1.25 7.41 0.94
CA GLY A 535 2.37 6.89 0.16
C GLY A 535 2.22 7.05 -1.36
N VAL A 536 3.35 7.03 -2.05
CA VAL A 536 3.45 7.33 -3.51
C VAL A 536 2.73 6.35 -4.44
N HIS A 537 2.29 5.21 -3.92
CA HIS A 537 1.49 4.21 -4.64
C HIS A 537 0.00 4.56 -4.67
N ILE A 538 -0.48 5.41 -3.76
CA ILE A 538 -1.84 5.98 -3.77
C ILE A 538 -1.79 7.44 -4.27
N SER A 539 -0.84 8.24 -3.79
CA SER A 539 -0.77 9.68 -4.09
C SER A 539 0.66 10.21 -4.29
N LYS A 540 0.97 10.65 -5.51
CA LYS A 540 2.24 11.24 -5.92
C LYS A 540 2.22 12.76 -5.70
N VAL A 541 2.39 13.20 -4.45
CA VAL A 541 2.30 14.63 -4.05
C VAL A 541 3.43 15.48 -4.62
N ARG A 542 3.12 16.66 -5.17
CA ARG A 542 4.05 17.71 -5.65
C ARG A 542 3.51 19.12 -5.39
N SER A 543 4.38 20.10 -5.28
CA SER A 543 4.06 21.53 -5.20
C SER A 543 4.01 22.18 -6.59
N LEU A 544 3.10 23.12 -6.82
CA LEU A 544 3.02 23.91 -8.04
C LEU A 544 4.08 25.03 -8.11
N THR A 545 4.71 25.35 -6.97
CA THR A 545 5.68 26.45 -6.83
C THR A 545 7.10 25.97 -6.53
N LEU A 546 7.26 24.86 -5.80
CA LEU A 546 8.57 24.30 -5.43
C LEU A 546 9.09 23.25 -6.43
N ASP A 547 8.21 22.34 -6.91
CA ASP A 547 8.60 21.21 -7.76
C ASP A 547 8.57 21.57 -9.26
N VAL A 548 9.04 22.76 -9.64
CA VAL A 548 8.87 23.36 -10.98
C VAL A 548 9.26 22.43 -12.13
N LYS A 549 10.32 21.62 -11.98
CA LYS A 549 10.79 20.66 -13.00
C LYS A 549 9.84 19.50 -13.29
N VAL A 550 8.84 19.24 -12.43
CA VAL A 550 7.90 18.12 -12.57
C VAL A 550 6.67 18.50 -13.41
N TRP A 551 6.45 19.79 -13.63
CA TRP A 551 5.33 20.34 -14.40
C TRP A 551 5.63 20.39 -15.89
N GLU A 552 5.96 19.23 -16.45
CA GLU A 552 6.17 19.03 -17.88
C GLU A 552 4.87 19.32 -18.68
N PRO A 553 4.94 19.72 -19.96
CA PRO A 553 3.76 20.02 -20.77
C PRO A 553 2.73 18.87 -20.84
N SER A 554 3.18 17.61 -20.72
CA SER A 554 2.32 16.43 -20.65
C SER A 554 1.44 16.42 -19.39
N VAL A 555 2.04 16.73 -18.23
CA VAL A 555 1.37 16.84 -16.92
C VAL A 555 0.40 18.02 -16.91
N LEU A 556 0.81 19.17 -17.46
CA LEU A 556 -0.06 20.35 -17.59
C LEU A 556 -1.28 20.04 -18.48
N THR A 557 -1.08 19.43 -19.65
CA THR A 557 -2.15 19.01 -20.57
C THR A 557 -3.14 18.06 -19.89
N LEU A 558 -2.63 17.10 -19.11
CA LEU A 558 -3.48 16.18 -18.34
C LEU A 558 -4.33 16.92 -17.30
N PHE A 559 -3.72 17.75 -16.45
CA PHE A 559 -4.44 18.47 -15.40
C PHE A 559 -5.47 19.47 -15.97
N GLN A 560 -5.15 20.15 -17.08
CA GLN A 560 -6.10 20.99 -17.82
C GLN A 560 -7.29 20.19 -18.38
N SER A 561 -7.06 18.96 -18.83
CA SER A 561 -8.12 18.11 -19.37
C SER A 561 -9.08 17.56 -18.32
N LEU A 562 -8.68 17.50 -17.05
CA LEU A 562 -9.49 16.94 -15.95
C LEU A 562 -10.22 18.04 -15.17
N GLY A 563 -9.50 18.74 -14.28
CA GLY A 563 -10.04 19.73 -13.34
C GLY A 563 -10.69 19.11 -12.09
N ASN A 564 -10.47 19.75 -10.92
CA ASN A 564 -10.95 19.28 -9.62
C ASN A 564 -12.46 19.03 -9.55
N VAL A 565 -13.29 19.82 -10.24
CA VAL A 565 -14.75 19.57 -10.31
C VAL A 565 -15.05 18.22 -10.97
N TYR A 566 -14.38 17.90 -12.08
CA TYR A 566 -14.58 16.64 -12.77
C TYR A 566 -14.04 15.47 -11.93
N VAL A 567 -12.83 15.59 -11.40
CA VAL A 567 -12.22 14.51 -10.62
C VAL A 567 -13.05 14.20 -9.37
N ASN A 568 -13.56 15.22 -8.66
CA ASN A 568 -14.49 15.02 -7.55
C ASN A 568 -15.82 14.40 -8.00
N SER A 569 -16.34 14.72 -9.19
CA SER A 569 -17.55 14.07 -9.71
C SER A 569 -17.42 12.54 -9.93
N VAL A 570 -16.18 12.05 -10.14
CA VAL A 570 -15.85 10.61 -10.20
C VAL A 570 -15.60 10.04 -8.81
N TRP A 571 -14.72 10.66 -8.01
CA TRP A 571 -14.31 10.14 -6.70
C TRP A 571 -15.35 10.32 -5.59
N GLU A 572 -16.35 11.18 -5.77
CA GLU A 572 -17.38 11.53 -4.78
C GLU A 572 -18.80 11.26 -5.33
N GLU A 573 -18.94 10.43 -6.35
CA GLU A 573 -20.22 10.20 -7.06
C GLU A 573 -21.35 9.75 -6.10
N LEU A 574 -21.07 8.79 -5.22
CA LEU A 574 -22.07 8.29 -4.27
C LEU A 574 -22.41 9.33 -3.19
N LEU A 575 -21.45 10.15 -2.77
CA LEU A 575 -21.64 11.23 -1.79
C LEU A 575 -22.61 12.30 -2.31
N ASN A 576 -22.56 12.58 -3.60
CA ASN A 576 -23.48 13.52 -4.26
C ASN A 576 -24.90 12.93 -4.48
N SER A 577 -25.04 11.59 -4.45
CA SER A 577 -26.32 10.93 -4.75
C SER A 577 -27.34 11.01 -3.60
N GLU A 578 -26.90 10.82 -2.36
CA GLU A 578 -27.79 10.84 -1.16
C GLU A 578 -28.40 12.24 -0.91
N SER A 579 -27.78 13.31 -1.43
CA SER A 579 -28.28 14.69 -1.37
C SER A 579 -29.60 14.90 -2.13
N ARG A 580 -29.88 14.10 -3.17
CA ARG A 580 -31.05 14.26 -4.06
C ARG A 580 -32.29 13.45 -3.66
N THR A 581 -32.22 12.61 -2.62
CA THR A 581 -33.30 11.69 -2.22
C THR A 581 -34.08 12.15 -0.98
N SER A 582 -34.03 13.42 -0.63
CA SER A 582 -34.63 14.00 0.58
C SER A 582 -36.09 14.48 0.42
N SER A 583 -36.83 14.00 -0.59
CA SER A 583 -38.18 14.50 -0.91
C SER A 583 -39.21 13.46 -1.42
N ALA A 584 -39.28 12.25 -0.85
CA ALA A 584 -40.47 11.39 -0.98
C ALA A 584 -40.66 10.36 0.16
N SER A 585 -41.92 10.05 0.46
CA SER A 585 -42.43 8.86 1.20
C SER A 585 -41.77 8.45 2.53
N ARG A 586 -42.51 8.59 3.64
CA ARG A 586 -42.30 7.80 4.86
C ARG A 586 -43.03 6.46 4.75
N SER A 587 -42.37 5.36 5.10
CA SER A 587 -43.03 4.09 5.48
C SER A 587 -42.26 3.43 6.61
N SER A 588 -42.95 2.78 7.55
CA SER A 588 -42.36 2.22 8.77
C SER A 588 -41.92 0.77 8.58
N GLY A 589 -40.64 0.48 8.86
CA GLY A 589 -40.10 -0.88 8.93
C GLY A 589 -39.11 -1.01 10.08
N THR A 590 -39.22 -2.09 10.86
CA THR A 590 -38.36 -2.36 12.02
C THR A 590 -36.91 -2.69 11.61
N PRO A 591 -35.88 -2.11 12.25
CA PRO A 591 -34.49 -2.45 11.92
C PRO A 591 -34.13 -3.83 12.47
N LYS A 592 -33.78 -4.76 11.59
CA LYS A 592 -32.98 -5.95 11.95
C LYS A 592 -31.50 -5.59 11.88
N SER A 593 -30.70 -6.17 12.77
CA SER A 593 -29.26 -6.00 12.83
C SER A 593 -28.56 -6.74 11.69
N ASP A 594 -27.88 -6.01 10.81
CA ASP A 594 -26.49 -6.30 10.38
C ASP A 594 -26.03 -5.31 9.29
N ARG A 595 -25.27 -4.28 9.70
CA ARG A 595 -24.42 -3.46 8.81
C ARG A 595 -23.21 -2.91 9.60
N PRO A 596 -21.96 -3.20 9.19
CA PRO A 596 -20.80 -2.59 9.82
C PRO A 596 -20.68 -1.10 9.47
N ARG A 597 -20.73 -0.25 10.51
CA ARG A 597 -20.22 1.14 10.59
C ARG A 597 -20.24 1.97 9.28
N LYS A 598 -21.41 2.22 8.69
CA LYS A 598 -21.60 3.41 7.84
C LYS A 598 -21.60 4.68 8.71
N LEU A 599 -20.42 5.19 9.05
CA LEU A 599 -20.28 6.61 9.38
C LEU A 599 -20.40 7.41 8.09
N LEU A 600 -21.42 8.27 7.99
CA LEU A 600 -21.59 9.18 6.85
C LEU A 600 -20.57 10.32 6.96
N VAL A 601 -19.35 10.07 6.48
CA VAL A 601 -18.28 11.08 6.45
C VAL A 601 -18.62 12.11 5.37
N ARG A 602 -19.29 13.18 5.79
CA ARG A 602 -19.51 14.39 4.99
C ARG A 602 -18.16 14.95 4.54
N LYS A 603 -18.10 15.48 3.31
CA LYS A 603 -16.93 16.25 2.82
C LYS A 603 -16.58 17.39 3.79
N PRO A 604 -15.32 17.45 4.29
CA PRO A 604 -14.91 18.46 5.27
C PRO A 604 -14.83 19.85 4.65
N GLY A 605 -14.97 20.87 5.50
CA GLY A 605 -14.59 22.24 5.20
C GLY A 605 -13.12 22.51 5.53
N PHE A 606 -12.58 23.62 5.02
CA PHE A 606 -11.19 24.01 5.24
C PHE A 606 -10.88 24.34 6.72
N ASN A 607 -11.89 24.74 7.50
CA ASN A 607 -11.77 24.99 8.94
C ASN A 607 -11.92 23.73 9.83
N ASP A 608 -12.26 22.57 9.27
CA ASP A 608 -12.43 21.35 10.07
C ASP A 608 -11.07 20.81 10.56
N PRO A 609 -11.01 20.09 11.70
CA PRO A 609 -9.76 19.52 12.21
C PRO A 609 -9.08 18.56 11.21
N ILE A 610 -7.75 18.53 11.23
CA ILE A 610 -6.94 17.68 10.33
C ILE A 610 -7.35 16.19 10.36
N SER A 611 -7.78 15.67 11.51
CA SER A 611 -8.26 14.29 11.66
C SER A 611 -9.58 14.01 10.92
N VAL A 612 -10.43 15.03 10.73
CA VAL A 612 -11.67 14.90 9.92
C VAL A 612 -11.31 14.87 8.43
N LYS A 613 -10.35 15.71 8.02
CA LYS A 613 -9.79 15.70 6.65
C LYS A 613 -9.09 14.38 6.35
N GLU A 614 -8.33 13.84 7.31
CA GLU A 614 -7.62 12.55 7.21
C GLU A 614 -8.58 11.38 7.00
N LEU A 615 -9.61 11.25 7.83
CA LEU A 615 -10.65 10.23 7.68
C LEU A 615 -11.36 10.33 6.31
N PHE A 616 -11.67 11.53 5.83
CA PHE A 616 -12.29 11.71 4.52
C PHE A 616 -11.36 11.34 3.36
N ILE A 617 -10.08 11.72 3.43
CA ILE A 617 -9.08 11.45 2.38
C ILE A 617 -8.76 9.96 2.29
N HIS A 618 -8.64 9.25 3.42
CA HIS A 618 -8.51 7.78 3.44
C HIS A 618 -9.75 7.09 2.85
N ALA A 619 -10.95 7.50 3.28
CA ALA A 619 -12.22 6.96 2.77
C ALA A 619 -12.37 7.18 1.24
N LYS A 620 -11.94 8.34 0.75
CA LYS A 620 -12.03 8.75 -0.66
C LYS A 620 -11.05 7.99 -1.55
N TYR A 621 -9.75 7.97 -1.24
CA TYR A 621 -8.73 7.47 -2.16
C TYR A 621 -8.22 6.06 -1.84
N SER A 622 -8.09 5.70 -0.57
CA SER A 622 -7.58 4.39 -0.15
C SER A 622 -8.69 3.34 -0.13
N GLU A 623 -9.82 3.63 0.51
CA GLU A 623 -10.96 2.71 0.62
C GLU A 623 -11.94 2.83 -0.56
N ARG A 624 -11.90 3.94 -1.29
CA ARG A 624 -12.76 4.28 -2.45
C ARG A 624 -14.27 4.25 -2.16
N ILE A 625 -14.71 4.48 -0.92
CA ILE A 625 -16.11 4.21 -0.51
C ILE A 625 -17.16 5.10 -1.20
N PHE A 626 -16.75 6.22 -1.78
CA PHE A 626 -17.63 7.16 -2.49
C PHE A 626 -17.66 6.94 -4.02
N VAL A 627 -16.84 6.02 -4.56
CA VAL A 627 -16.78 5.67 -5.99
C VAL A 627 -17.88 4.66 -6.32
N ARG A 628 -18.65 4.89 -7.39
CA ARG A 628 -19.56 3.87 -7.92
C ARG A 628 -18.77 2.81 -8.68
N LYS A 629 -18.53 1.65 -8.04
CA LYS A 629 -18.00 0.47 -8.73
C LYS A 629 -19.01 -0.08 -9.74
N ALA A 630 -18.51 -0.58 -10.87
CA ALA A 630 -19.32 -1.33 -11.83
C ALA A 630 -19.80 -2.65 -11.20
N ILE A 631 -21.02 -3.08 -11.54
CA ILE A 631 -21.62 -4.33 -11.07
C ILE A 631 -21.79 -5.24 -12.30
N ASP A 632 -21.12 -6.40 -12.24
CA ASP A 632 -21.26 -7.63 -13.05
C ASP A 632 -20.02 -8.06 -13.85
N SER A 633 -19.71 -9.36 -13.74
CA SER A 633 -18.51 -10.00 -14.31
C SER A 633 -18.47 -9.99 -15.84
N GLN A 634 -19.63 -9.87 -16.50
CA GLN A 634 -19.73 -9.80 -17.96
C GLN A 634 -19.32 -8.42 -18.53
N HIS A 635 -19.13 -7.40 -17.69
CA HIS A 635 -18.87 -6.04 -18.15
C HIS A 635 -17.40 -5.77 -18.53
N PHE A 636 -16.43 -6.58 -18.08
CA PHE A 636 -15.00 -6.26 -18.25
C PHE A 636 -14.55 -6.16 -19.71
N GLN A 637 -15.01 -7.06 -20.59
CA GLN A 637 -14.65 -7.02 -22.02
C GLN A 637 -15.30 -5.82 -22.74
N ALA A 638 -16.51 -5.42 -22.34
CA ALA A 638 -17.15 -4.19 -22.83
C ALA A 638 -16.37 -2.95 -22.35
N VAL A 639 -16.05 -2.86 -21.06
CA VAL A 639 -15.28 -1.74 -20.47
C VAL A 639 -13.89 -1.61 -21.09
N PHE A 640 -13.18 -2.71 -21.40
CA PHE A 640 -11.90 -2.62 -22.10
C PHE A 640 -12.09 -2.07 -23.53
N GLN A 641 -13.13 -2.49 -24.25
CA GLN A 641 -13.44 -1.98 -25.58
C GLN A 641 -13.87 -0.51 -25.56
N GLU A 642 -14.61 -0.07 -24.53
CA GLU A 642 -14.93 1.34 -24.28
C GLU A 642 -13.67 2.17 -24.00
N ILE A 643 -12.77 1.69 -23.12
CA ILE A 643 -11.47 2.35 -22.87
C ILE A 643 -10.66 2.41 -24.18
N TRP A 644 -10.64 1.36 -24.98
CA TRP A 644 -9.92 1.31 -26.25
C TRP A 644 -10.42 2.37 -27.24
N GLU A 645 -11.73 2.47 -27.45
CA GLU A 645 -12.30 3.50 -28.33
C GLU A 645 -12.17 4.91 -27.74
N ASN A 646 -12.28 5.08 -26.42
CA ASN A 646 -12.06 6.38 -25.75
C ASN A 646 -10.59 6.83 -25.82
N VAL A 647 -9.62 5.91 -25.77
CA VAL A 647 -8.19 6.22 -26.05
C VAL A 647 -8.02 6.61 -27.51
N ARG A 648 -8.63 5.89 -28.46
CA ARG A 648 -8.61 6.26 -29.88
C ARG A 648 -9.22 7.64 -30.15
N ALA A 649 -10.31 7.97 -29.46
CA ALA A 649 -11.01 9.27 -29.50
C ALA A 649 -10.32 10.36 -28.66
N ASN A 650 -9.22 10.05 -27.96
CA ASN A 650 -8.46 10.96 -27.12
C ASN A 650 -9.23 11.55 -25.90
N ASP A 651 -10.36 10.93 -25.50
CA ASP A 651 -11.18 11.34 -24.36
C ASP A 651 -10.57 10.91 -23.01
N LYS A 652 -9.68 11.77 -22.52
CA LYS A 652 -9.03 11.63 -21.20
C LYS A 652 -10.02 11.54 -20.04
N LYS A 653 -11.22 12.15 -20.14
CA LYS A 653 -12.21 12.13 -19.07
C LYS A 653 -12.86 10.75 -18.96
N SER A 654 -13.39 10.23 -20.07
CA SER A 654 -13.98 8.89 -20.06
C SER A 654 -12.96 7.82 -19.68
N VAL A 655 -11.74 7.85 -20.25
CA VAL A 655 -10.65 6.93 -19.88
C VAL A 655 -10.34 6.99 -18.37
N TYR A 656 -10.17 8.21 -17.81
CA TYR A 656 -9.94 8.39 -16.37
C TYR A 656 -11.07 7.77 -15.52
N ARG A 657 -12.34 8.00 -15.91
CA ARG A 657 -13.51 7.48 -15.19
C ARG A 657 -13.57 5.95 -15.20
N HIS A 658 -13.34 5.30 -16.34
CA HIS A 658 -13.31 3.83 -16.40
C HIS A 658 -12.17 3.24 -15.56
N ILE A 659 -10.97 3.84 -15.58
CA ILE A 659 -9.83 3.39 -14.75
C ILE A 659 -10.13 3.50 -13.25
N VAL A 660 -10.77 4.59 -12.80
CA VAL A 660 -11.10 4.78 -11.38
C VAL A 660 -12.26 3.87 -10.91
N CYS A 661 -13.31 3.71 -11.73
CA CYS A 661 -14.54 3.01 -11.33
C CYS A 661 -14.53 1.48 -11.56
N SER A 662 -13.73 0.98 -12.50
CA SER A 662 -13.80 -0.43 -12.95
C SER A 662 -12.57 -1.28 -12.63
N GLU A 663 -11.54 -0.72 -11.97
CA GLU A 663 -10.29 -1.43 -11.62
C GLU A 663 -9.60 -2.08 -12.84
N ALA A 664 -9.78 -1.50 -14.03
CA ALA A 664 -9.31 -2.05 -15.31
C ALA A 664 -7.77 -1.98 -15.43
N ASP A 665 -7.15 -3.08 -15.88
CA ASP A 665 -5.72 -3.10 -16.18
C ASP A 665 -5.41 -2.30 -17.45
N VAL A 666 -4.69 -1.19 -17.29
CA VAL A 666 -4.19 -0.33 -18.38
C VAL A 666 -3.18 -1.03 -19.30
N ASN A 667 -2.74 -2.24 -18.95
CA ASN A 667 -1.80 -3.07 -19.70
C ASN A 667 -2.45 -4.18 -20.53
N ALA A 668 -3.76 -4.39 -20.44
CA ALA A 668 -4.45 -5.44 -21.17
C ALA A 668 -4.29 -5.30 -22.70
N LEU A 669 -4.23 -6.44 -23.39
CA LEU A 669 -3.95 -6.53 -24.83
C LEU A 669 -5.23 -6.79 -25.64
N ARG A 670 -5.28 -6.25 -26.87
CA ARG A 670 -6.42 -6.20 -27.80
C ARG A 670 -6.87 -7.55 -28.40
N GLY A 671 -7.02 -8.57 -27.56
CA GLY A 671 -7.40 -9.94 -27.92
C GLY A 671 -7.42 -10.90 -26.73
N GLN A 672 -6.72 -10.55 -25.65
CA GLN A 672 -6.65 -11.34 -24.40
C GLN A 672 -7.76 -10.96 -23.41
N ALA A 673 -8.93 -10.53 -23.88
CA ALA A 673 -10.08 -10.18 -23.04
C ALA A 673 -10.81 -11.42 -22.45
N SER A 674 -10.04 -12.46 -22.13
CA SER A 674 -10.50 -13.76 -21.66
C SER A 674 -9.67 -14.15 -20.43
N TYR A 675 -10.23 -13.91 -19.25
CA TYR A 675 -9.75 -14.37 -17.93
C TYR A 675 -8.41 -13.84 -17.39
N THR A 676 -8.26 -12.52 -17.25
CA THR A 676 -7.25 -11.89 -16.36
C THR A 676 -7.88 -10.92 -15.37
N VAL A 677 -8.75 -11.44 -14.48
CA VAL A 677 -9.41 -10.64 -13.43
C VAL A 677 -8.71 -10.84 -12.09
N SER A 678 -7.90 -9.87 -11.68
CA SER A 678 -7.26 -9.80 -10.36
C SER A 678 -8.24 -9.40 -9.25
N LEU A 679 -9.22 -10.26 -8.95
CA LEU A 679 -10.15 -10.08 -7.82
C LEU A 679 -9.63 -10.77 -6.53
N PRO A 680 -9.94 -10.24 -5.34
CA PRO A 680 -9.64 -10.92 -4.07
C PRO A 680 -10.32 -12.29 -3.97
N LEU A 681 -9.55 -13.29 -3.52
CA LEU A 681 -9.91 -14.71 -3.43
C LEU A 681 -11.29 -14.99 -2.79
N SER A 682 -11.70 -14.15 -1.83
CA SER A 682 -12.97 -14.25 -1.10
C SER A 682 -14.23 -14.17 -1.96
N LYS A 683 -14.16 -13.68 -3.21
CA LYS A 683 -15.27 -13.74 -4.17
C LYS A 683 -15.22 -14.92 -5.14
N MET A 684 -14.06 -15.56 -5.30
CA MET A 684 -13.89 -16.67 -6.25
C MET A 684 -14.63 -17.94 -5.76
N MET A 685 -14.53 -18.20 -4.45
CA MET A 685 -15.13 -19.35 -3.74
C MET A 685 -16.68 -19.38 -3.71
N GLN A 686 -17.37 -18.45 -4.38
CA GLN A 686 -18.84 -18.39 -4.45
C GLN A 686 -19.42 -18.56 -5.87
N MET A 687 -18.58 -18.76 -6.89
CA MET A 687 -19.04 -18.87 -8.29
C MET A 687 -18.72 -20.21 -8.97
N GLU A 688 -17.94 -21.06 -8.30
CA GLU A 688 -17.42 -22.33 -8.83
C GLU A 688 -18.54 -23.37 -9.06
N GLU A 689 -19.53 -23.43 -8.16
CA GLU A 689 -20.68 -24.36 -8.20
C GLU A 689 -21.63 -24.15 -9.40
N THR A 690 -21.49 -23.05 -10.16
CA THR A 690 -22.35 -22.76 -11.34
C THR A 690 -21.68 -23.11 -12.68
N LEU A 691 -20.37 -23.34 -12.72
CA LEU A 691 -19.62 -23.38 -13.99
C LEU A 691 -19.62 -24.77 -14.66
N GLU A 692 -19.51 -25.85 -13.86
CA GLU A 692 -19.49 -27.23 -14.36
C GLU A 692 -20.77 -27.62 -15.13
N ALA A 693 -21.91 -27.00 -14.79
CA ALA A 693 -23.20 -27.23 -15.43
C ALA A 693 -23.28 -26.74 -16.88
N LYS A 694 -22.43 -25.78 -17.30
CA LYS A 694 -22.46 -25.19 -18.66
C LYS A 694 -21.47 -25.80 -19.64
N PHE A 695 -20.36 -26.36 -19.16
CA PHE A 695 -19.36 -26.95 -20.06
C PHE A 695 -19.87 -28.19 -20.81
N LYS A 696 -20.83 -28.93 -20.24
CA LYS A 696 -21.45 -30.12 -20.88
C LYS A 696 -22.40 -29.83 -22.05
N SER A 697 -22.67 -28.58 -22.40
CA SER A 697 -23.66 -28.24 -23.45
C SER A 697 -23.07 -27.59 -24.70
N ILE A 698 -21.74 -27.67 -24.91
CA ILE A 698 -21.03 -26.96 -26.00
C ILE A 698 -20.21 -27.92 -26.89
N GLU A 699 -19.97 -29.16 -26.47
CA GLU A 699 -19.12 -30.13 -27.21
C GLU A 699 -19.83 -30.92 -28.34
N GLU A 700 -21.13 -30.68 -28.61
CA GLU A 700 -21.91 -31.46 -29.58
C GLU A 700 -22.24 -30.75 -30.91
N GLU A 701 -21.78 -29.52 -31.17
CA GLU A 701 -21.95 -28.84 -32.47
C GLU A 701 -20.60 -28.47 -33.14
N PHE A 702 -20.63 -28.38 -34.47
CA PHE A 702 -19.53 -27.98 -35.39
C PHE A 702 -18.43 -29.01 -35.72
N GLN A 703 -18.85 -30.14 -36.29
CA GLN A 703 -18.17 -30.67 -37.49
C GLN A 703 -18.95 -30.26 -38.75
N GLU A 704 -18.36 -29.49 -39.67
CA GLU A 704 -18.21 -29.85 -41.11
C GLU A 704 -17.64 -28.72 -42.02
N ASN A 705 -16.77 -29.15 -42.96
CA ASN A 705 -16.50 -28.71 -44.33
C ASN A 705 -16.18 -27.22 -44.74
N PRO A 706 -15.11 -26.99 -45.55
CA PRO A 706 -14.79 -25.70 -46.18
C PRO A 706 -14.87 -25.65 -47.74
N ALA A 707 -15.28 -24.51 -48.33
CA ALA A 707 -14.89 -23.99 -49.67
C ALA A 707 -15.69 -22.70 -50.05
N GLY A 708 -15.18 -21.77 -50.88
CA GLY A 708 -15.96 -20.54 -51.21
C GLY A 708 -15.39 -19.40 -52.09
N TYR A 709 -14.58 -19.65 -53.11
CA TYR A 709 -14.34 -18.82 -54.34
C TYR A 709 -14.37 -17.25 -54.34
N SER A 710 -13.17 -16.68 -54.59
CA SER A 710 -12.79 -15.71 -55.66
C SER A 710 -13.26 -14.22 -55.73
N ASN A 711 -12.25 -13.34 -55.65
CA ASN A 711 -11.88 -12.21 -56.55
C ASN A 711 -12.92 -11.23 -57.18
N SER A 712 -12.63 -9.93 -56.99
CA SER A 712 -12.70 -8.90 -58.05
C SER A 712 -11.49 -7.94 -57.92
N ARG A 713 -11.22 -7.08 -58.94
CA ARG A 713 -9.98 -6.28 -59.09
C ARG A 713 -10.26 -4.79 -59.30
N GLY A 714 -9.31 -3.94 -58.91
CA GLY A 714 -9.23 -2.52 -59.29
C GLY A 714 -9.85 -1.56 -58.26
N ASP A 715 -9.32 -0.37 -58.00
CA ASP A 715 -8.09 0.25 -58.55
C ASP A 715 -7.33 1.02 -57.44
N GLY A 716 -6.08 1.41 -57.70
CA GLY A 716 -5.12 1.73 -56.63
C GLY A 716 -5.08 3.18 -56.13
N GLU A 717 -5.14 3.36 -54.81
CA GLU A 717 -4.51 4.48 -54.10
C GLU A 717 -3.69 3.95 -52.90
N SER A 718 -2.42 4.32 -52.83
CA SER A 718 -1.47 3.76 -51.85
C SER A 718 -1.37 4.63 -50.60
N MET A 719 -2.01 4.21 -49.51
CA MET A 719 -1.72 4.75 -48.18
C MET A 719 -1.84 3.65 -47.11
N VAL A 720 -0.75 3.40 -46.39
CA VAL A 720 -0.63 2.24 -45.47
C VAL A 720 -1.50 2.43 -44.23
N ARG A 721 -2.66 1.76 -44.21
CA ARG A 721 -3.39 1.45 -42.97
C ARG A 721 -2.82 0.14 -42.40
N GLU A 722 -1.82 0.20 -41.51
CA GLU A 722 -1.50 -0.97 -40.67
C GLU A 722 -2.69 -1.24 -39.75
N GLU A 723 -3.36 -2.37 -39.95
CA GLU A 723 -4.38 -2.86 -39.02
C GLU A 723 -3.71 -3.24 -37.68
N THR A 724 -4.21 -2.69 -36.57
CA THR A 724 -3.59 -2.88 -35.26
C THR A 724 -3.83 -4.30 -34.73
N SER A 725 -2.80 -5.14 -34.87
CA SER A 725 -2.74 -6.53 -34.43
C SER A 725 -3.20 -6.74 -32.97
N ASN A 726 -3.70 -7.95 -32.68
CA ASN A 726 -4.43 -8.27 -31.44
C ASN A 726 -3.57 -8.23 -30.16
N ASP A 727 -2.24 -8.17 -30.26
CA ASP A 727 -1.33 -8.03 -29.10
C ASP A 727 -0.93 -6.56 -28.82
N CYS A 728 -1.71 -5.59 -29.32
CA CYS A 728 -1.49 -4.17 -29.09
C CYS A 728 -2.07 -3.74 -27.72
N SER A 729 -1.34 -2.89 -26.97
CA SER A 729 -1.78 -2.35 -25.67
C SER A 729 -2.31 -0.91 -25.77
N LEU A 730 -3.04 -0.45 -24.75
CA LEU A 730 -3.58 0.93 -24.70
C LEU A 730 -2.49 2.00 -24.85
N LEU A 731 -1.28 1.77 -24.34
CA LEU A 731 -0.16 2.71 -24.49
C LEU A 731 0.35 2.77 -25.93
N HIS A 732 0.41 1.65 -26.65
CA HIS A 732 0.72 1.63 -28.09
C HIS A 732 -0.34 2.42 -28.87
N LEU A 733 -1.63 2.18 -28.61
CA LEU A 733 -2.73 2.91 -29.24
C LEU A 733 -2.63 4.42 -28.97
N ALA A 734 -2.41 4.84 -27.73
CA ALA A 734 -2.24 6.25 -27.37
C ALA A 734 -1.03 6.88 -28.09
N CYS A 735 0.08 6.15 -28.19
CA CYS A 735 1.26 6.57 -28.93
C CYS A 735 0.98 6.74 -30.44
N LEU A 736 0.05 5.97 -31.03
CA LEU A 736 -0.39 6.14 -32.42
C LEU A 736 -1.39 7.31 -32.59
N SER A 737 -2.47 7.36 -31.79
CA SER A 737 -3.65 8.21 -32.09
C SER A 737 -3.98 9.31 -31.07
N ALA A 738 -3.55 9.21 -29.82
CA ALA A 738 -3.96 10.13 -28.73
C ALA A 738 -2.91 11.19 -28.42
N ASP A 739 -3.26 12.25 -27.69
CA ASP A 739 -2.31 13.32 -27.34
C ASP A 739 -1.37 12.96 -26.19
N ILE A 740 -0.40 13.83 -25.95
CA ILE A 740 0.63 13.67 -24.92
C ILE A 740 0.03 13.61 -23.49
N GLY A 741 -1.14 14.20 -23.26
CA GLY A 741 -1.85 14.11 -21.99
C GLY A 741 -2.54 12.76 -21.78
N MET A 742 -2.98 12.09 -22.86
CA MET A 742 -3.51 10.72 -22.78
C MET A 742 -2.38 9.72 -22.49
N VAL A 743 -1.21 9.91 -23.09
CA VAL A 743 -0.02 9.11 -22.77
C VAL A 743 0.41 9.34 -21.32
N GLU A 744 0.42 10.59 -20.84
CA GLU A 744 0.66 10.90 -19.42
C GLU A 744 -0.34 10.19 -18.50
N LEU A 745 -1.64 10.21 -18.82
CA LEU A 745 -2.68 9.54 -18.04
C LEU A 745 -2.39 8.04 -17.88
N LEU A 746 -2.12 7.34 -18.98
CA LEU A 746 -1.83 5.90 -18.95
C LEU A 746 -0.53 5.60 -18.18
N LEU A 747 0.52 6.41 -18.35
CA LEU A 747 1.77 6.26 -17.61
C LEU A 747 1.59 6.53 -16.09
N GLN A 748 0.79 7.52 -15.72
CA GLN A 748 0.52 7.83 -14.29
C GLN A 748 -0.19 6.68 -13.57
N TYR A 749 -1.07 5.96 -14.27
CA TYR A 749 -1.79 4.78 -13.80
C TYR A 749 -1.06 3.44 -14.05
N GLY A 750 0.20 3.46 -14.50
CA GLY A 750 1.06 2.27 -14.51
C GLY A 750 1.08 1.46 -15.81
N ALA A 751 0.85 2.09 -16.96
CA ALA A 751 1.09 1.45 -18.25
C ALA A 751 2.59 1.14 -18.46
N LYS A 752 2.90 -0.11 -18.83
CA LYS A 752 4.25 -0.64 -19.08
C LYS A 752 4.89 0.06 -20.27
N ILE A 753 5.82 0.96 -19.98
CA ILE A 753 6.46 1.84 -20.97
C ILE A 753 7.22 1.08 -22.08
N ASN A 754 7.77 -0.09 -21.73
CA ASN A 754 8.47 -1.02 -22.63
C ASN A 754 7.66 -2.31 -22.88
N ALA A 755 6.33 -2.24 -22.88
CA ALA A 755 5.50 -3.32 -23.43
C ALA A 755 5.85 -3.59 -24.90
N THR A 756 5.57 -4.78 -25.42
CA THR A 756 5.85 -5.15 -26.82
C THR A 756 4.59 -5.63 -27.54
N ASP A 757 4.48 -5.33 -28.84
CA ASP A 757 3.42 -5.83 -29.71
C ASP A 757 3.72 -7.21 -30.30
N SER A 758 2.83 -7.73 -31.16
CA SER A 758 2.99 -9.03 -31.84
C SER A 758 4.23 -9.13 -32.73
N LYS A 759 4.85 -8.01 -33.12
CA LYS A 759 6.12 -7.93 -33.85
C LYS A 759 7.33 -7.66 -32.94
N GLY A 760 7.13 -7.55 -31.63
CA GLY A 760 8.17 -7.20 -30.65
C GLY A 760 8.43 -5.69 -30.54
N ARG A 761 7.69 -4.85 -31.26
CA ARG A 761 7.89 -3.39 -31.25
C ARG A 761 7.33 -2.79 -29.97
N THR A 762 8.01 -1.81 -29.38
CA THR A 762 7.58 -1.08 -28.18
C THR A 762 6.79 0.20 -28.52
N PRO A 763 6.10 0.88 -27.56
CA PRO A 763 5.44 2.16 -27.82
C PRO A 763 6.39 3.24 -28.37
N LEU A 764 7.69 3.17 -28.03
CA LEU A 764 8.72 4.05 -28.58
C LEU A 764 8.94 3.79 -30.08
N HIS A 765 9.00 2.53 -30.53
CA HIS A 765 9.05 2.19 -31.96
C HIS A 765 7.86 2.80 -32.71
N HIS A 766 6.64 2.62 -32.18
CA HIS A 766 5.42 3.18 -32.76
C HIS A 766 5.46 4.72 -32.82
N CYS A 767 6.01 5.40 -31.81
CA CYS A 767 6.22 6.85 -31.85
C CYS A 767 7.17 7.30 -32.96
N ILE A 768 8.27 6.56 -33.22
CA ILE A 768 9.21 6.88 -34.30
C ILE A 768 8.57 6.61 -35.67
N ILE A 769 7.99 5.43 -35.87
CA ILE A 769 7.33 5.03 -37.13
C ILE A 769 6.21 6.02 -37.51
N SER A 770 5.38 6.44 -36.54
CA SER A 770 4.30 7.42 -36.78
C SER A 770 4.74 8.88 -36.68
N ARG A 771 6.05 9.18 -36.60
CA ARG A 771 6.62 10.54 -36.59
C ARG A 771 6.17 11.43 -35.40
N ARG A 772 5.85 10.84 -34.24
CA ARG A 772 5.27 11.52 -33.05
C ARG A 772 6.31 11.85 -31.98
N TYR A 773 7.30 12.66 -32.39
CA TYR A 773 8.55 12.94 -31.64
C TYR A 773 8.36 13.51 -30.23
N ALA A 774 7.31 14.30 -29.99
CA ALA A 774 7.00 14.82 -28.66
C ALA A 774 6.64 13.71 -27.66
N ILE A 775 5.98 12.64 -28.12
CA ILE A 775 5.65 11.47 -27.30
C ILE A 775 6.87 10.55 -27.18
N ALA A 776 7.68 10.42 -28.24
CA ALA A 776 8.97 9.71 -28.16
C ALA A 776 9.88 10.32 -27.07
N ARG A 777 10.00 11.66 -27.02
CA ARG A 777 10.70 12.38 -25.94
C ARG A 777 10.11 12.09 -24.56
N LEU A 778 8.78 12.14 -24.40
CA LEU A 778 8.13 11.80 -23.12
C LEU A 778 8.47 10.36 -22.69
N LEU A 779 8.38 9.37 -23.59
CA LEU A 779 8.72 7.98 -23.26
C LEU A 779 10.17 7.85 -22.81
N LEU A 780 11.12 8.43 -23.55
CA LEU A 780 12.56 8.42 -23.20
C LEU A 780 12.84 9.14 -21.86
N MET A 781 12.12 10.21 -21.54
CA MET A 781 12.21 10.90 -20.25
C MET A 781 11.61 10.11 -19.08
N ARG A 782 10.75 9.12 -19.34
CA ARG A 782 10.07 8.30 -18.32
C ARG A 782 10.58 6.84 -18.26
N GLY A 783 11.70 6.52 -18.94
CA GLY A 783 12.35 5.20 -18.88
C GLY A 783 12.03 4.25 -20.05
N GLY A 784 11.57 4.79 -21.19
CA GLY A 784 11.46 4.04 -22.44
C GLY A 784 12.84 3.66 -22.98
N ASP A 785 13.05 2.39 -23.32
CA ASP A 785 14.36 1.86 -23.73
C ASP A 785 14.65 2.14 -25.22
N PRO A 786 15.69 2.94 -25.56
CA PRO A 786 16.08 3.21 -26.94
C PRO A 786 16.82 2.03 -27.62
N ASN A 787 17.20 0.98 -26.86
CA ASN A 787 17.92 -0.20 -27.34
C ASN A 787 17.01 -1.44 -27.46
N ALA A 788 15.74 -1.34 -27.09
CA ALA A 788 14.79 -2.45 -27.18
C ALA A 788 14.73 -2.98 -28.62
N VAL A 789 14.88 -4.29 -28.81
CA VAL A 789 14.85 -4.94 -30.13
C VAL A 789 13.48 -5.54 -30.45
N ASP A 790 13.01 -5.32 -31.68
CA ASP A 790 11.87 -6.05 -32.25
C ASP A 790 12.29 -7.44 -32.81
N LYS A 791 11.32 -8.20 -33.34
CA LYS A 791 11.56 -9.55 -33.90
C LYS A 791 12.45 -9.55 -35.15
N ASP A 792 12.56 -8.42 -35.85
CA ASP A 792 13.43 -8.21 -37.01
C ASP A 792 14.83 -7.70 -36.59
N SER A 793 15.12 -7.68 -35.28
CA SER A 793 16.35 -7.14 -34.68
C SER A 793 16.59 -5.66 -35.04
N ASN A 794 15.52 -4.88 -35.15
CA ASN A 794 15.58 -3.43 -35.23
C ASN A 794 15.44 -2.82 -33.83
N ILE A 795 16.15 -1.72 -33.61
CA ILE A 795 15.96 -0.80 -32.48
C ILE A 795 15.23 0.47 -32.97
N PRO A 796 14.58 1.28 -32.11
CA PRO A 796 13.83 2.46 -32.52
C PRO A 796 14.58 3.42 -33.47
N VAL A 797 15.88 3.65 -33.24
CA VAL A 797 16.70 4.53 -34.09
C VAL A 797 16.96 3.97 -35.51
N LYS A 798 16.78 2.66 -35.74
CA LYS A 798 16.85 2.06 -37.08
C LYS A 798 15.61 2.37 -37.93
N TYR A 799 14.47 2.70 -37.31
CA TYR A 799 13.31 3.30 -37.99
C TYR A 799 13.48 4.81 -38.18
N ALA A 800 14.29 5.47 -37.33
CA ALA A 800 14.62 6.88 -37.48
C ALA A 800 15.52 7.20 -38.69
N SER A 801 16.18 6.21 -39.31
CA SER A 801 16.91 6.39 -40.57
C SER A 801 16.09 6.00 -41.81
N GLN A 802 14.91 5.41 -41.63
CA GLN A 802 13.93 5.11 -42.69
C GLN A 802 12.84 6.19 -42.80
N THR A 803 12.83 7.15 -41.87
CA THR A 803 11.94 8.31 -41.82
C THR A 803 12.80 9.57 -41.80
N ASP A 804 12.32 10.69 -42.35
CA ASP A 804 13.10 11.94 -42.44
C ASP A 804 13.20 12.66 -41.08
N LEU A 805 14.01 12.11 -40.17
CA LEU A 805 14.21 12.66 -38.82
C LEU A 805 15.25 13.78 -38.86
N ASN A 806 14.77 15.02 -38.98
CA ASN A 806 15.60 16.22 -38.86
C ASN A 806 15.76 16.70 -37.39
N ASP A 807 15.35 15.89 -36.41
CA ASP A 807 15.34 16.25 -34.98
C ASP A 807 16.59 15.72 -34.27
N SER A 808 17.64 16.55 -34.23
CA SER A 808 18.96 16.18 -33.68
C SER A 808 18.93 15.90 -32.17
N GLU A 809 18.02 16.53 -31.41
CA GLU A 809 17.86 16.27 -29.98
C GLU A 809 17.25 14.89 -29.73
N LEU A 810 16.19 14.53 -30.46
CA LEU A 810 15.60 13.19 -30.36
C LEU A 810 16.59 12.11 -30.83
N ILE A 811 17.36 12.36 -31.90
CA ILE A 811 18.41 11.42 -32.34
C ILE A 811 19.48 11.26 -31.26
N ALA A 812 19.92 12.32 -30.60
CA ALA A 812 20.84 12.22 -29.48
C ALA A 812 20.25 11.36 -28.34
N LEU A 813 19.00 11.63 -27.93
CA LEU A 813 18.30 10.84 -26.90
C LEU A 813 18.05 9.36 -27.27
N LEU A 814 18.05 9.02 -28.56
CA LEU A 814 17.94 7.66 -29.08
C LEU A 814 19.30 6.94 -29.27
N THR A 815 20.43 7.65 -29.10
CA THR A 815 21.79 7.11 -29.29
C THR A 815 22.66 7.19 -28.03
N ASP A 816 22.26 7.96 -27.01
CA ASP A 816 22.96 8.08 -25.74
C ASP A 816 22.79 6.81 -24.89
N SER A 817 23.83 5.99 -24.84
CA SER A 817 23.86 4.69 -24.14
C SER A 817 24.10 4.78 -22.63
N LYS A 818 23.84 5.94 -22.01
CA LYS A 818 24.09 6.20 -20.58
C LYS A 818 22.88 6.80 -19.85
N ARG A 819 21.83 5.99 -19.65
CA ARG A 819 20.72 6.25 -18.72
C ARG A 819 20.34 4.99 -17.95
#